data_AF-A0A4U8S527-F1
#
_entry.id   AF-A0A4U8S527-F1
#
_cell.length_a   1.000
_cell.length_b   1.000
_cell.length_c   1.000
_cell.angle_alpha   90.00
_cell.angle_beta   90.00
_cell.angle_gamma   90.00
#
_symmetry.space_group_name_H-M   'P 1'
#
loop_
_entity.id
_entity.type
_entity.pdbx_description
1 polymer ?
#
loop_
_entity_poly.entity_id
_entity_poly.type
_entity_poly.pdbx_seq_one_letter_code
_entity_poly.pdbx_strand_id
1 'polypeptide(L)'
;MNNFEQDLIDEGIDKNLILFDENKEYITYIHQNKKRKYTNPEEKVQAMTFLKLILQYNYPVESIKQFEPVKMGSSTKEADIIVFNDIQCQSPYIIVECKKQDISDLEFRNAVEQAFSYATTELASYVWITSGLKDEYYQVPKERPRQRITISDIPQFGSKEIAVYKYVAGGQRGDKKYFDLIVIKQDELTQVFKQAHNALWGGGELNPSTAFDELDKLIFCKIWDEKNTPDGEPYKFQIYTKRNQKEEKDKNQKQSENERINQELAQRIYELYEEGRKKDPEVFKEDIRLSPEKIRAVVGYLEKYNLSETDLDSKGRAFETFMGSFFRGDFGQYFTPREIVKFIVDVLPINNNSFVLDTSCGSGGFLLHALDKVRKQADEKFKTNALKHHNYWHSFAEKNLFGIEINEQIARVAKMNMIIHDDGHTNVIAYDGLAPIEEASIKLEDNEENRDLKERLNKLAIKNQNKDFKPNHFDFIITNPPFGSTIKQTEKAYLHQYNLAYSGDSWLDLKPHRKGKESQSTEILFIEQAYNFLKDKGILAIVIPDGILTNSSLQYVRDNIEELYRILAVVSMPQTAFSHTGAGVKSSVLFLQKYSIEQTQKIKKFKENLQNKIKISQKYEDKMQDLDNLKKKEMKDLNNQYPSKEDKEQESYKEAKNAISIKYRKQITSLQDEMIEIYQQEKTRLFEEQGLDYDIFMAIAEDIGYDATGKPTGNNELDVITKELEKFIKGLV
;
A
#
# COMPACT_ATOMS: atom_id res chain seq x y z
N MET A 1 21.39 7.73 12.89
CA MET A 1 21.02 8.29 14.20
C MET A 1 19.90 9.27 14.01
N ASN A 2 18.84 9.07 14.76
CA ASN A 2 17.81 10.08 14.94
C ASN A 2 18.41 11.35 15.60
N ASN A 3 17.73 12.49 15.49
CA ASN A 3 18.21 13.74 16.10
C ASN A 3 18.45 13.54 17.60
N PHE A 4 17.53 12.86 18.30
CA PHE A 4 17.68 12.53 19.72
C PHE A 4 18.92 11.70 20.08
N GLU A 5 19.30 10.70 19.26
CA GLU A 5 20.50 9.89 19.53
C GLU A 5 21.77 10.69 19.26
N GLN A 6 21.74 11.53 18.23
CA GLN A 6 22.85 12.43 17.89
C GLN A 6 23.04 13.47 19.00
N ASP A 7 21.96 14.06 19.49
CA ASP A 7 21.95 15.02 20.59
C ASP A 7 22.55 14.41 21.87
N LEU A 8 22.19 13.17 22.20
CA LEU A 8 22.76 12.44 23.35
C LEU A 8 24.26 12.20 23.19
N ILE A 9 24.70 11.77 22.00
CA ILE A 9 26.13 11.56 21.71
C ILE A 9 26.89 12.88 21.83
N ASP A 10 26.37 13.94 21.23
CA ASP A 10 27.01 15.26 21.22
C ASP A 10 27.10 15.82 22.64
N GLU A 11 26.02 15.72 23.44
CA GLU A 11 26.04 16.08 24.86
C GLU A 11 27.01 15.20 25.67
N GLY A 12 27.12 13.92 25.34
CA GLY A 12 28.07 12.99 25.95
C GLY A 12 29.53 13.35 25.68
N ILE A 13 29.83 13.86 24.48
CA ILE A 13 31.16 14.37 24.12
C ILE A 13 31.43 15.68 24.86
N ASP A 14 30.48 16.62 24.85
CA ASP A 14 30.61 17.92 25.50
C ASP A 14 30.84 17.80 27.01
N LYS A 15 30.16 16.84 27.65
CA LYS A 15 30.34 16.53 29.08
C LYS A 15 31.54 15.64 29.40
N ASN A 16 32.39 15.33 28.41
CA ASN A 16 33.56 14.46 28.55
C ASN A 16 33.23 13.08 29.14
N LEU A 17 32.08 12.51 28.77
CA LEU A 17 31.70 11.14 29.14
C LEU A 17 32.30 10.12 28.16
N ILE A 18 32.33 10.48 26.87
CA ILE A 18 32.84 9.64 25.78
C ILE A 18 33.74 10.43 24.83
N LEU A 19 34.61 9.72 24.12
CA LEU A 19 35.47 10.27 23.07
C LEU A 19 35.50 9.33 21.87
N PHE A 20 35.39 9.88 20.66
CA PHE A 20 35.62 9.15 19.41
C PHE A 20 37.03 9.39 18.87
N ASP A 21 37.58 8.41 18.16
CA ASP A 21 38.75 8.64 17.32
C ASP A 21 38.39 9.41 16.03
N GLU A 22 39.41 9.85 15.28
CA GLU A 22 39.25 10.73 14.10
C GLU A 22 38.28 10.15 13.06
N ASN A 23 38.21 8.83 12.93
CA ASN A 23 37.36 8.11 11.97
C ASN A 23 36.02 7.62 12.57
N LYS A 24 35.74 7.89 13.85
CA LYS A 24 34.59 7.33 14.61
C LYS A 24 34.47 5.81 14.55
N GLU A 25 35.60 5.10 14.41
CA GLU A 25 35.66 3.65 14.43
C GLU A 25 35.66 3.09 15.85
N TYR A 26 36.22 3.85 16.79
CA TYR A 26 36.33 3.47 18.19
C TYR A 26 35.73 4.54 19.10
N ILE A 27 35.08 4.07 20.16
CA ILE A 27 34.59 4.89 21.27
C ILE A 27 35.43 4.60 22.51
N THR A 28 35.75 5.64 23.27
CA THR A 28 36.45 5.55 24.55
C THR A 28 35.54 6.10 25.65
N TYR A 29 35.23 5.29 26.65
CA TYR A 29 34.51 5.71 27.85
C TYR A 29 35.52 6.31 28.83
N ILE A 30 35.49 7.64 28.98
CA ILE A 30 36.57 8.41 29.59
C ILE A 30 36.77 8.01 31.06
N HIS A 31 35.68 7.86 31.81
CA HIS A 31 35.72 7.55 33.25
C HIS A 31 36.47 6.24 33.55
N GLN A 32 36.33 5.22 32.70
CA GLN A 32 36.96 3.91 32.89
C GLN A 32 38.18 3.67 31.99
N ASN A 33 38.49 4.62 31.10
CA ASN A 33 39.49 4.49 30.04
C ASN A 33 39.35 3.19 29.23
N LYS A 34 38.10 2.77 28.97
CA LYS A 34 37.79 1.56 28.18
C LYS A 34 37.53 1.95 26.73
N LYS A 35 38.27 1.36 25.78
CA LYS A 35 38.14 1.59 24.34
C LYS A 35 37.47 0.40 23.65
N ARG A 36 36.43 0.65 22.84
CA ARG A 36 35.67 -0.38 22.12
C ARG A 36 35.43 0.02 20.67
N LYS A 37 35.15 -0.96 19.82
CA LYS A 37 34.93 -0.76 18.39
C LYS A 37 33.49 -0.33 18.14
N TYR A 38 33.29 0.96 17.87
CA TYR A 38 31.98 1.56 17.67
C TYR A 38 31.28 1.12 16.37
N THR A 39 32.03 0.55 15.43
CA THR A 39 31.42 -0.08 14.24
C THR A 39 30.60 -1.32 14.59
N ASN A 40 30.78 -1.91 15.78
CA ASN A 40 29.92 -3.00 16.26
C ASN A 40 28.51 -2.46 16.55
N PRO A 41 27.44 -3.00 15.91
CA PRO A 41 26.08 -2.55 16.15
C PRO A 41 25.64 -2.60 17.62
N GLU A 42 26.10 -3.59 18.38
CA GLU A 42 25.77 -3.73 19.80
C GLU A 42 26.46 -2.65 20.66
N GLU A 43 27.69 -2.27 20.32
CA GLU A 43 28.42 -1.19 21.00
C GLU A 43 27.72 0.16 20.84
N LYS A 44 27.07 0.39 19.70
CA LYS A 44 26.24 1.58 19.51
C LYS A 44 25.08 1.59 20.50
N VAL A 45 24.42 0.46 20.72
CA VAL A 45 23.33 0.39 21.71
C VAL A 45 23.89 0.62 23.12
N GLN A 46 25.02 -0.01 23.45
CA GLN A 46 25.67 0.14 24.76
C GLN A 46 26.08 1.59 25.07
N ALA A 47 26.72 2.28 24.13
CA ALA A 47 27.12 3.67 24.29
C ALA A 47 25.91 4.59 24.55
N MET A 48 24.81 4.37 23.84
CA MET A 48 23.58 5.14 23.98
C MET A 48 22.94 4.88 25.35
N THR A 49 22.88 3.62 25.77
CA THR A 49 22.37 3.22 27.09
C THR A 49 23.19 3.83 28.22
N PHE A 50 24.53 3.82 28.10
CA PHE A 50 25.43 4.45 29.06
C PHE A 50 25.14 5.95 29.22
N LEU A 51 24.98 6.67 28.11
CA LEU A 51 24.65 8.09 28.15
C LEU A 51 23.26 8.35 28.73
N LYS A 52 22.25 7.54 28.40
CA LYS A 52 20.90 7.65 29.00
C LYS A 52 20.93 7.52 30.51
N LEU A 53 21.67 6.54 31.06
CA LEU A 53 21.79 6.34 32.50
C LEU A 53 22.28 7.61 33.22
N ILE A 54 23.24 8.32 32.62
CA ILE A 54 23.85 9.52 33.21
C ILE A 54 22.97 10.75 32.96
N LEU A 55 22.61 11.01 31.71
CA LEU A 55 21.99 12.26 31.27
C LEU A 55 20.49 12.31 31.54
N GLN A 56 19.82 11.16 31.59
CA GLN A 56 18.36 11.09 31.75
C GLN A 56 17.95 10.49 33.10
N TYR A 57 18.63 9.43 33.53
CA TYR A 57 18.35 8.79 34.83
C TYR A 57 19.20 9.35 35.99
N ASN A 58 20.07 10.32 35.70
CA ASN A 58 20.89 11.06 36.67
C ASN A 58 21.85 10.21 37.50
N TYR A 59 22.28 9.06 36.99
CA TYR A 59 23.29 8.24 37.66
C TYR A 59 24.68 8.91 37.55
N PRO A 60 25.41 9.07 38.68
CA PRO A 60 26.81 9.48 38.65
C PRO A 60 27.62 8.50 37.80
N VAL A 61 28.53 9.01 36.97
CA VAL A 61 29.35 8.17 36.08
C VAL A 61 30.19 7.15 36.87
N GLU A 62 30.59 7.50 38.09
CA GLU A 62 31.34 6.66 39.01
C GLU A 62 30.53 5.48 39.56
N SER A 63 29.19 5.57 39.47
CA SER A 63 28.28 4.50 39.89
C SER A 63 27.95 3.52 38.76
N ILE A 64 28.62 3.63 37.61
CA ILE A 64 28.38 2.80 36.43
C ILE A 64 29.68 2.07 36.07
N LYS A 65 29.61 0.75 35.95
CA LYS A 65 30.69 -0.06 35.40
C LYS A 65 30.26 -0.78 34.14
N GLN A 66 31.05 -0.65 33.08
CA GLN A 66 30.79 -1.32 31.81
C GLN A 66 31.72 -2.52 31.67
N PHE A 67 31.31 -3.60 31.00
CA PHE A 67 32.17 -4.73 30.67
C PHE A 67 32.82 -5.40 31.88
N GLU A 68 32.02 -5.73 32.89
CA GLU A 68 32.52 -6.38 34.10
C GLU A 68 32.29 -7.90 34.05
N PRO A 69 33.26 -8.73 34.47
CA PRO A 69 33.10 -10.17 34.49
C PRO A 69 32.18 -10.62 35.61
N VAL A 70 31.11 -11.33 35.25
CA VAL A 70 30.11 -11.94 36.14
C VAL A 70 30.26 -13.47 36.10
N LYS A 71 30.31 -14.10 37.28
CA LYS A 71 30.40 -15.57 37.38
C LYS A 71 29.03 -16.21 37.17
N MET A 72 28.94 -17.15 36.22
CA MET A 72 27.77 -18.00 35.99
C MET A 72 28.16 -19.48 36.13
N GLY A 73 27.92 -20.04 37.32
CA GLY A 73 28.29 -21.41 37.62
C GLY A 73 29.81 -21.62 37.48
N SER A 74 30.20 -22.46 36.52
CA SER A 74 31.61 -22.73 36.17
C SER A 74 32.20 -21.79 35.11
N SER A 75 31.37 -20.99 34.45
CA SER A 75 31.79 -20.05 33.39
C SER A 75 31.81 -18.60 33.89
N THR A 76 32.66 -17.76 33.30
CA THR A 76 32.64 -16.30 33.52
C THR A 76 32.20 -15.64 32.24
N LYS A 77 31.20 -14.77 32.31
CA LYS A 77 30.70 -13.98 31.18
C LYS A 77 30.82 -12.50 31.49
N GLU A 78 30.93 -11.66 30.48
CA GLU A 78 31.01 -10.21 30.63
C GLU A 78 29.59 -9.63 30.62
N ALA A 79 29.24 -8.82 31.63
CA ALA A 79 28.01 -8.04 31.64
C ALA A 79 28.28 -6.67 31.00
N ASP A 80 27.35 -6.22 30.15
CA ASP A 80 27.54 -5.00 29.37
C ASP A 80 27.61 -3.76 30.27
N ILE A 81 26.62 -3.54 31.14
CA ILE A 81 26.63 -2.43 32.10
C ILE A 81 26.04 -2.88 33.45
N ILE A 82 26.73 -2.53 34.53
CA ILE A 82 26.28 -2.69 35.91
C ILE A 82 26.19 -1.30 36.55
N VAL A 83 25.01 -0.95 37.04
CA VAL A 83 24.73 0.31 37.73
C VAL A 83 24.61 0.05 39.21
N PHE A 84 25.22 0.91 40.01
CA PHE A 84 25.26 0.84 41.46
C PHE A 84 24.42 1.98 42.05
N ASN A 85 23.89 1.79 43.25
CA ASN A 85 23.14 2.84 43.96
C ASN A 85 24.05 3.73 44.83
N ASP A 86 25.36 3.49 44.77
CA ASP A 86 26.40 4.17 45.52
C ASP A 86 27.67 4.30 44.67
N ILE A 87 28.43 5.36 44.92
CA ILE A 87 29.68 5.66 44.20
C ILE A 87 30.79 4.67 44.57
N GLN A 88 30.71 4.04 45.75
CA GLN A 88 31.65 3.03 46.20
C GLN A 88 31.46 1.68 45.46
N CYS A 89 30.43 1.56 44.63
CA CYS A 89 30.08 0.38 43.86
C CYS A 89 30.00 -0.91 44.70
N GLN A 90 29.39 -0.83 45.89
CA GLN A 90 29.36 -1.96 46.82
C GLN A 90 28.30 -3.00 46.50
N SER A 91 27.13 -2.58 46.00
CA SER A 91 26.02 -3.48 45.66
C SER A 91 25.47 -3.13 44.28
N PRO A 92 25.56 -4.06 43.30
CA PRO A 92 24.87 -3.93 42.03
C PRO A 92 23.39 -3.62 42.25
N TYR A 93 22.88 -2.64 41.50
CA TYR A 93 21.51 -2.18 41.59
C TYR A 93 20.71 -2.52 40.33
N ILE A 94 21.27 -2.23 39.16
CA ILE A 94 20.70 -2.53 37.85
C ILE A 94 21.73 -3.28 37.02
N ILE A 95 21.31 -4.35 36.36
CA ILE A 95 22.10 -4.99 35.29
C ILE A 95 21.47 -4.64 33.96
N VAL A 96 22.27 -4.13 33.03
CA VAL A 96 21.84 -3.81 31.68
C VAL A 96 22.50 -4.75 30.70
N GLU A 97 21.70 -5.39 29.87
CA GLU A 97 22.13 -6.23 28.76
C GLU A 97 21.70 -5.56 27.45
N CYS A 98 22.67 -5.30 26.59
CA CYS A 98 22.47 -4.63 25.31
C CYS A 98 22.58 -5.65 24.18
N LYS A 99 21.81 -5.43 23.12
CA LYS A 99 21.85 -6.24 21.91
C LYS A 99 21.81 -5.34 20.69
N LYS A 100 22.24 -5.86 19.54
CA LYS A 100 22.09 -5.16 18.25
C LYS A 100 20.61 -4.88 17.92
N GLN A 101 20.36 -3.81 17.18
CA GLN A 101 19.00 -3.35 16.84
C GLN A 101 18.16 -4.37 16.06
N ASP A 102 18.79 -5.17 15.21
CA ASP A 102 18.13 -6.15 14.33
C ASP A 102 18.01 -7.56 14.94
N ILE A 103 18.19 -7.69 16.26
CA ILE A 103 18.08 -8.96 16.98
C ILE A 103 16.67 -9.57 16.86
N SER A 104 16.58 -10.90 16.79
CA SER A 104 15.28 -11.58 16.79
C SER A 104 14.63 -11.59 18.17
N ASP A 105 13.30 -11.67 18.22
CA ASP A 105 12.54 -11.75 19.47
C ASP A 105 12.89 -12.99 20.33
N LEU A 106 13.34 -14.08 19.69
CA LEU A 106 13.83 -15.27 20.41
C LEU A 106 15.18 -15.00 21.09
N GLU A 107 16.12 -14.40 20.37
CA GLU A 107 17.42 -14.03 20.93
C GLU A 107 17.28 -12.94 22.01
N PHE A 108 16.35 -12.00 21.84
CA PHE A 108 16.02 -11.00 22.86
C PHE A 108 15.51 -11.67 24.14
N ARG A 109 14.59 -12.65 24.04
CA ARG A 109 14.14 -13.43 25.20
C ARG A 109 15.27 -14.21 25.88
N ASN A 110 16.21 -14.75 25.10
CA ASN A 110 17.40 -15.41 25.67
C ASN A 110 18.28 -14.42 26.43
N ALA A 111 18.42 -13.19 25.94
CA ALA A 111 19.12 -12.11 26.64
C ALA A 111 18.44 -11.74 27.96
N VAL A 112 17.09 -11.76 28.02
CA VAL A 112 16.33 -11.57 29.26
C VAL A 112 16.67 -12.67 30.28
N GLU A 113 16.70 -13.94 29.89
CA GLU A 113 17.08 -15.04 30.79
C GLU A 113 18.52 -14.90 31.31
N GLN A 114 19.44 -14.53 30.42
CA GLN A 114 20.84 -14.29 30.76
C GLN A 114 21.00 -13.16 31.77
N ALA A 115 20.40 -12.00 31.49
CA ALA A 115 20.48 -10.82 32.35
C ALA A 115 19.82 -11.06 33.72
N PHE A 116 18.70 -11.80 33.75
CA PHE A 116 18.06 -12.20 35.01
C PHE A 116 18.94 -13.15 35.84
N SER A 117 19.68 -14.06 35.18
CA SER A 117 20.64 -14.91 35.87
C SER A 117 21.79 -14.10 36.47
N TYR A 118 22.31 -13.10 35.74
CA TYR A 118 23.33 -12.20 36.29
C TYR A 118 22.82 -11.46 37.52
N ALA A 119 21.62 -10.89 37.43
CA ALA A 119 21.05 -10.09 38.51
C ALA A 119 20.77 -10.93 39.75
N THR A 120 20.39 -12.19 39.54
CA THR A 120 20.19 -13.15 40.63
C THR A 120 21.50 -13.53 41.35
N THR A 121 22.61 -13.67 40.60
CA THR A 121 23.92 -13.99 41.16
C THR A 121 24.52 -12.79 41.89
N GLU A 122 24.45 -11.62 41.28
CA GLU A 122 25.02 -10.35 41.77
C GLU A 122 24.10 -9.63 42.77
N LEU A 123 22.92 -10.19 43.06
CA LEU A 123 21.90 -9.64 43.95
C LEU A 123 21.40 -8.23 43.53
N ALA A 124 21.42 -7.95 42.23
CA ALA A 124 20.85 -6.73 41.68
C ALA A 124 19.33 -6.70 41.81
N SER A 125 18.76 -5.49 41.98
CA SER A 125 17.32 -5.31 42.20
C SER A 125 16.54 -5.19 40.90
N TYR A 126 17.20 -4.78 39.82
CA TYR A 126 16.58 -4.51 38.53
C TYR A 126 17.40 -5.03 37.36
N VAL A 127 16.72 -5.28 36.25
CA VAL A 127 17.30 -5.66 34.96
C VAL A 127 16.71 -4.78 33.87
N TRP A 128 17.57 -4.30 32.97
CA TRP A 128 17.18 -3.62 31.74
C TRP A 128 17.77 -4.37 30.55
N ILE A 129 16.92 -4.73 29.59
CA ILE A 129 17.35 -5.33 28.33
C ILE A 129 16.99 -4.36 27.22
N THR A 130 17.93 -4.06 26.33
CA THR A 130 17.70 -3.09 25.25
C THR A 130 18.37 -3.48 23.94
N SER A 131 17.64 -3.32 22.85
CA SER A 131 18.19 -3.32 21.49
C SER A 131 18.33 -1.92 20.91
N GLY A 132 18.02 -0.87 21.68
CA GLY A 132 17.83 0.50 21.22
C GLY A 132 16.46 0.75 20.57
N LEU A 133 15.96 -0.23 19.80
CA LEU A 133 14.61 -0.20 19.22
C LEU A 133 13.53 -0.60 20.23
N LYS A 134 13.83 -1.57 21.10
CA LYS A 134 12.95 -2.12 22.13
C LYS A 134 13.66 -2.15 23.48
N ASP A 135 12.92 -1.81 24.53
CA ASP A 135 13.37 -1.84 25.92
C ASP A 135 12.45 -2.74 26.75
N GLU A 136 13.03 -3.59 27.60
CA GLU A 136 12.29 -4.35 28.61
C GLU A 136 12.94 -4.21 29.99
N TYR A 137 12.10 -4.01 31.01
CA TYR A 137 12.54 -3.75 32.37
C TYR A 137 11.91 -4.75 33.34
N TYR A 138 12.73 -5.23 34.28
CA TYR A 138 12.28 -6.19 35.28
C TYR A 138 12.79 -5.86 36.67
N GLN A 139 11.93 -6.09 37.67
CA GLN A 139 12.33 -6.18 39.07
C GLN A 139 12.68 -7.63 39.42
N VAL A 140 13.77 -7.81 40.17
CA VAL A 140 14.23 -9.10 40.68
C VAL A 140 13.78 -9.26 42.14
N PRO A 141 12.86 -10.19 42.43
CA PRO A 141 12.40 -10.39 43.80
C PRO A 141 13.50 -10.96 44.70
N LYS A 142 13.56 -10.46 45.94
CA LYS A 142 14.47 -10.98 46.97
C LYS A 142 14.00 -12.32 47.55
N GLU A 143 12.69 -12.58 47.53
CA GLU A 143 12.05 -13.77 48.09
C GLU A 143 11.71 -14.82 47.02
N ARG A 144 11.60 -16.10 47.41
CA ARG A 144 11.23 -17.20 46.50
C ARG A 144 9.71 -17.31 46.34
N PRO A 145 9.18 -17.64 45.15
CA PRO A 145 9.91 -17.97 43.91
C PRO A 145 10.48 -16.73 43.22
N ARG A 146 11.73 -16.83 42.73
CA ARG A 146 12.43 -15.76 42.00
C ARG A 146 11.88 -15.65 40.57
N GLN A 147 10.64 -15.16 40.42
CA GLN A 147 10.05 -14.84 39.12
C GLN A 147 10.27 -13.35 38.82
N ARG A 148 10.80 -13.02 37.64
CA ARG A 148 10.94 -11.62 37.21
C ARG A 148 9.58 -10.94 37.14
N ILE A 149 9.49 -9.71 37.63
CA ILE A 149 8.27 -8.89 37.58
C ILE A 149 8.50 -7.76 36.59
N THR A 150 7.67 -7.68 35.55
CA THR A 150 7.73 -6.61 34.54
C THR A 150 7.48 -5.26 35.20
N ILE A 151 8.30 -4.27 34.85
CA ILE A 151 8.13 -2.87 35.25
C ILE A 151 8.17 -1.95 34.01
N SER A 152 7.69 -0.71 34.16
CA SER A 152 7.52 0.25 33.07
C SER A 152 8.82 1.01 32.78
N ASP A 153 9.65 1.19 33.82
CA ASP A 153 10.94 1.85 33.73
C ASP A 153 11.83 1.48 34.92
N ILE A 154 13.13 1.73 34.78
CA ILE A 154 14.08 1.68 35.91
C ILE A 154 13.93 2.91 36.81
N PRO A 155 14.27 2.80 38.11
CA PRO A 155 14.30 3.95 39.01
C PRO A 155 15.39 4.96 38.59
N GLN A 156 15.14 6.25 38.85
CA GLN A 156 16.17 7.28 38.76
C GLN A 156 17.13 7.21 39.94
N PHE A 157 18.33 7.75 39.79
CA PHE A 157 19.32 7.80 40.86
C PHE A 157 18.75 8.50 42.11
N GLY A 158 18.95 7.87 43.28
CA GLY A 158 18.43 8.36 44.57
C GLY A 158 16.94 8.10 44.82
N SER A 159 16.18 7.62 43.84
CA SER A 159 14.78 7.21 44.00
C SER A 159 14.65 5.69 44.10
N LYS A 160 13.68 5.23 44.91
CA LYS A 160 13.25 3.81 44.94
C LYS A 160 11.85 3.62 44.37
N GLU A 161 11.21 4.71 43.93
CA GLU A 161 9.88 4.67 43.33
C GLU A 161 10.00 4.26 41.87
N ILE A 162 9.24 3.22 41.51
CA ILE A 162 9.08 2.78 40.13
C ILE A 162 7.86 3.51 39.59
N ALA A 163 8.01 4.19 38.46
CA ALA A 163 6.89 4.84 37.81
C ALA A 163 5.85 3.79 37.38
N VAL A 164 4.57 4.14 37.46
CA VAL A 164 3.48 3.28 36.96
C VAL A 164 3.53 3.21 35.45
N TYR A 165 3.89 4.32 34.80
CA TYR A 165 3.97 4.50 33.36
C TYR A 165 5.17 5.40 33.05
N LYS A 166 5.69 5.26 31.84
CA LYS A 166 6.91 5.95 31.40
C LYS A 166 6.61 7.22 30.61
N TYR A 167 5.65 7.13 29.69
CA TYR A 167 5.35 8.18 28.73
C TYR A 167 4.10 8.98 29.10
N VAL A 168 4.19 10.30 29.08
CA VAL A 168 3.09 11.23 29.35
C VAL A 168 3.09 12.28 28.25
N ALA A 169 1.91 12.60 27.73
CA ALA A 169 1.77 13.63 26.69
C ALA A 169 2.31 14.98 27.19
N GLY A 170 3.23 15.58 26.43
CA GLY A 170 3.91 16.83 26.81
C GLY A 170 5.03 16.65 27.85
N GLY A 171 5.38 15.41 28.21
CA GLY A 171 6.54 15.09 29.07
C GLY A 171 6.43 15.55 30.53
N GLN A 172 5.26 15.98 30.99
CA GLN A 172 5.09 16.51 32.35
C GLN A 172 3.67 16.28 32.87
N ARG A 173 3.54 15.84 34.13
CA ARG A 173 2.25 15.74 34.84
C ARG A 173 2.34 16.41 36.20
N GLY A 174 1.66 17.54 36.36
CA GLY A 174 1.85 18.42 37.53
C GLY A 174 3.30 18.89 37.61
N ASP A 175 3.94 18.78 38.78
CA ASP A 175 5.35 19.17 38.97
C ASP A 175 6.36 18.05 38.60
N LYS A 176 5.88 16.87 38.24
CA LYS A 176 6.74 15.72 37.92
C LYS A 176 7.03 15.66 36.41
N LYS A 177 8.31 15.54 36.06
CA LYS A 177 8.78 15.29 34.69
C LYS A 177 8.69 13.81 34.34
N TYR A 178 8.28 13.53 33.12
CA TYR A 178 8.16 12.21 32.51
C TYR A 178 8.85 12.21 31.15
N PHE A 179 8.97 11.05 30.52
CA PHE A 179 9.38 10.98 29.12
C PHE A 179 8.20 11.35 28.23
N ASP A 180 8.48 12.05 27.14
CA ASP A 180 7.55 12.21 26.03
C ASP A 180 7.89 11.21 24.92
N LEU A 181 7.01 11.08 23.93
CA LEU A 181 7.24 10.24 22.76
C LEU A 181 8.32 10.83 21.85
N ILE A 182 9.09 9.97 21.19
CA ILE A 182 10.22 10.39 20.34
C ILE A 182 9.81 10.34 18.87
N VAL A 183 9.97 11.46 18.17
CA VAL A 183 9.88 11.54 16.71
C VAL A 183 11.09 10.86 16.07
N ILE A 184 10.89 10.03 15.05
CA ILE A 184 11.96 9.23 14.42
C ILE A 184 12.11 9.48 12.92
N LYS A 185 13.26 9.07 12.36
CA LYS A 185 13.53 9.12 10.93
C LYS A 185 12.94 7.92 10.20
N GLN A 186 12.71 8.06 8.90
CA GLN A 186 12.13 7.04 8.02
C GLN A 186 12.78 5.65 8.16
N ASP A 187 14.11 5.55 8.09
CA ASP A 187 14.81 4.26 8.09
C ASP A 187 14.61 3.50 9.40
N GLU A 188 14.62 4.22 10.52
CA GLU A 188 14.40 3.67 11.86
C GLU A 188 12.94 3.23 12.02
N LEU A 189 11.98 4.05 11.58
CA LEU A 189 10.56 3.69 11.58
C LEU A 189 10.29 2.41 10.76
N THR A 190 10.94 2.30 9.60
CA THR A 190 10.86 1.11 8.76
C THR A 190 11.38 -0.14 9.50
N GLN A 191 12.48 0.00 10.26
CA GLN A 191 13.03 -1.10 11.06
C GLN A 191 12.10 -1.46 12.22
N VAL A 192 11.51 -0.48 12.91
CA VAL A 192 10.56 -0.69 13.99
C VAL A 192 9.35 -1.49 13.50
N PHE A 193 8.73 -1.11 12.37
CA PHE A 193 7.62 -1.87 11.78
C PHE A 193 8.01 -3.30 11.41
N LYS A 194 9.20 -3.49 10.81
CA LYS A 194 9.71 -4.83 10.48
C LYS A 194 9.89 -5.70 11.72
N GLN A 195 10.48 -5.16 12.79
CA GLN A 195 10.70 -5.94 14.02
C GLN A 195 9.39 -6.25 14.75
N ALA A 196 8.46 -5.30 14.80
CA ALA A 196 7.13 -5.53 15.35
C ALA A 196 6.35 -6.61 14.57
N HIS A 197 6.45 -6.61 13.24
CA HIS A 197 5.86 -7.67 12.39
C HIS A 197 6.50 -9.03 12.64
N ASN A 198 7.82 -9.10 12.66
CA ASN A 198 8.57 -10.34 12.90
C ASN A 198 8.25 -10.94 14.28
N ALA A 199 8.05 -10.09 15.30
CA ALA A 199 7.61 -10.50 16.63
C ALA A 199 6.25 -11.20 16.62
N LEU A 200 5.31 -10.74 15.78
CA LEU A 200 4.02 -11.40 15.59
C LEU A 200 4.15 -12.71 14.80
N TRP A 201 4.91 -12.68 13.69
CA TRP A 201 5.13 -13.83 12.83
C TRP A 201 5.73 -15.02 13.58
N GLY A 202 6.67 -14.77 14.51
CA GLY A 202 7.15 -15.75 15.47
C GLY A 202 7.85 -16.97 14.87
N GLY A 203 8.37 -16.87 13.65
CA GLY A 203 8.98 -18.02 12.96
C GLY A 203 7.99 -18.92 12.20
N GLY A 204 6.78 -18.42 11.89
CA GLY A 204 5.73 -19.14 11.16
C GLY A 204 4.54 -19.55 12.02
N GLU A 205 4.42 -19.04 13.25
CA GLU A 205 3.26 -19.27 14.11
C GLU A 205 1.99 -18.58 13.58
N LEU A 206 2.16 -17.39 13.00
CA LEU A 206 1.09 -16.68 12.30
C LEU A 206 1.39 -16.65 10.80
N ASN A 207 0.33 -16.74 9.99
CA ASN A 207 0.45 -16.44 8.58
C ASN A 207 0.92 -14.98 8.42
N PRO A 208 1.86 -14.68 7.50
CA PRO A 208 2.31 -13.32 7.25
C PRO A 208 1.17 -12.30 7.05
N SER A 209 0.09 -12.63 6.31
CA SER A 209 -1.11 -11.75 6.19
C SER A 209 -1.67 -11.39 7.54
N THR A 210 -1.90 -12.41 8.36
CA THR A 210 -2.55 -12.24 9.66
C THR A 210 -1.66 -11.45 10.60
N ALA A 211 -0.36 -11.72 10.63
CA ALA A 211 0.59 -10.94 11.43
C ALA A 211 0.61 -9.47 11.01
N PHE A 212 0.55 -9.20 9.71
CA PHE A 212 0.47 -7.85 9.17
C PHE A 212 -0.87 -7.16 9.53
N ASP A 213 -2.00 -7.84 9.32
CA ASP A 213 -3.34 -7.30 9.66
C ASP A 213 -3.47 -6.98 11.16
N GLU A 214 -2.92 -7.84 12.03
CA GLU A 214 -2.90 -7.59 13.47
C GLU A 214 -1.93 -6.46 13.87
N LEU A 215 -0.79 -6.31 13.18
CA LEU A 215 0.11 -5.17 13.38
C LEU A 215 -0.57 -3.85 13.00
N ASP A 216 -1.25 -3.81 11.86
CA ASP A 216 -1.96 -2.62 11.36
C ASP A 216 -3.02 -2.14 12.37
N LYS A 217 -3.78 -3.06 12.98
CA LYS A 217 -4.74 -2.74 14.05
C LYS A 217 -4.04 -2.05 15.23
N LEU A 218 -2.86 -2.53 15.63
CA LEU A 218 -2.10 -1.98 16.75
C LEU A 218 -1.45 -0.62 16.42
N ILE A 219 -0.93 -0.45 15.19
CA ILE A 219 -0.42 0.85 14.72
C ILE A 219 -1.51 1.90 14.78
N PHE A 220 -2.73 1.55 14.38
CA PHE A 220 -3.85 2.47 14.52
C PHE A 220 -4.19 2.80 15.97
N CYS A 221 -4.26 1.81 16.87
CA CYS A 221 -4.47 2.08 18.30
C CYS A 221 -3.43 3.04 18.85
N LYS A 222 -2.18 2.93 18.40
CA LYS A 222 -1.09 3.84 18.77
C LYS A 222 -1.31 5.26 18.24
N ILE A 223 -1.56 5.43 16.95
CA ILE A 223 -1.86 6.75 16.35
C ILE A 223 -3.10 7.38 16.99
N TRP A 224 -4.12 6.56 17.28
CA TRP A 224 -5.34 6.99 17.94
C TRP A 224 -5.07 7.49 19.36
N ASP A 225 -4.30 6.75 20.15
CA ASP A 225 -3.93 7.13 21.51
C ASP A 225 -3.08 8.41 21.52
N GLU A 226 -2.13 8.55 20.59
CA GLU A 226 -1.30 9.75 20.42
C GLU A 226 -2.12 11.01 20.15
N LYS A 227 -3.11 10.92 19.25
CA LYS A 227 -3.94 12.06 18.84
C LYS A 227 -4.98 12.47 19.88
N ASN A 228 -5.42 11.55 20.74
CA ASN A 228 -6.55 11.77 21.64
C ASN A 228 -6.14 11.88 23.12
N THR A 229 -4.88 11.59 23.48
CA THR A 229 -4.39 11.77 24.85
C THR A 229 -4.06 13.24 25.11
N PRO A 230 -4.71 13.90 26.09
CA PRO A 230 -4.40 15.29 26.44
C PRO A 230 -3.05 15.44 27.13
N ASP A 231 -2.41 16.60 26.98
CA ASP A 231 -1.19 16.96 27.71
C ASP A 231 -1.34 16.73 29.23
N GLY A 232 -0.32 16.10 29.82
CA GLY A 232 -0.29 15.73 31.23
C GLY A 232 -0.98 14.42 31.58
N GLU A 233 -1.66 13.76 30.64
CA GLU A 233 -2.17 12.41 30.82
C GLU A 233 -1.24 11.34 30.21
N PRO A 234 -1.18 10.14 30.82
CA PRO A 234 -0.36 9.06 30.33
C PRO A 234 -1.03 8.39 29.12
N TYR A 235 -0.23 8.12 28.09
CA TYR A 235 -0.66 7.34 26.93
C TYR A 235 -1.19 5.97 27.35
N LYS A 236 -2.32 5.53 26.80
CA LYS A 236 -2.86 4.19 27.09
C LYS A 236 -2.06 3.09 26.37
N PHE A 237 -1.45 3.38 25.23
CA PHE A 237 -0.61 2.48 24.43
C PHE A 237 0.82 2.43 24.99
N GLN A 238 0.96 1.88 26.20
CA GLN A 238 2.26 1.60 26.83
C GLN A 238 2.08 0.60 27.98
N ILE A 239 3.19 0.03 28.45
CA ILE A 239 3.15 -0.92 29.57
C ILE A 239 3.01 -0.19 30.90
N TYR A 240 2.05 -0.63 31.72
CA TYR A 240 1.90 -0.12 33.09
C TYR A 240 2.44 -1.12 34.11
N THR A 241 3.08 -0.60 35.15
CA THR A 241 3.44 -1.33 36.37
C THR A 241 2.37 -1.12 37.43
N LYS A 242 2.18 -2.11 38.31
CA LYS A 242 1.25 -1.99 39.43
C LYS A 242 1.56 -0.77 40.32
N ARG A 243 0.52 -0.06 40.80
CA ARG A 243 0.64 0.79 42.00
C ARG A 243 0.81 -0.12 43.20
N ASN A 244 1.73 0.20 44.12
CA ASN A 244 1.83 -0.46 45.44
C ASN A 244 0.52 -0.29 46.23
N GLN A 245 -0.50 -1.09 45.93
CA GLN A 245 -1.63 -1.32 46.81
C GLN A 245 -1.29 -2.55 47.64
N LYS A 246 -1.04 -2.29 48.93
CA LYS A 246 -1.29 -3.30 49.97
C LYS A 246 -2.76 -3.71 49.79
N GLU A 247 -3.05 -5.02 49.78
CA GLU A 247 -4.34 -5.66 49.40
C GLU A 247 -4.30 -6.08 47.91
N GLU A 248 -4.28 -7.35 47.52
CA GLU A 248 -5.04 -8.50 48.02
C GLU A 248 -4.13 -9.74 48.21
N LYS A 249 -4.18 -10.32 49.41
CA LYS A 249 -3.72 -11.70 49.63
C LYS A 249 -4.85 -12.66 49.25
N ASP A 250 -5.21 -12.72 47.97
CA ASP A 250 -6.08 -13.79 47.50
C ASP A 250 -5.20 -14.98 47.10
N LYS A 251 -5.05 -15.92 48.04
CA LYS A 251 -4.19 -17.11 47.92
C LYS A 251 -4.68 -18.13 46.87
N ASN A 252 -5.69 -17.79 46.07
CA ASN A 252 -6.32 -18.68 45.09
C ASN A 252 -6.12 -18.29 43.61
N GLN A 253 -5.37 -17.23 43.30
CA GLN A 253 -5.06 -16.92 41.90
C GLN A 253 -3.77 -17.62 41.45
N LYS A 254 -3.91 -18.63 40.56
CA LYS A 254 -2.80 -19.35 39.89
C LYS A 254 -2.02 -18.50 38.88
N GLN A 255 -2.37 -17.23 38.71
CA GLN A 255 -1.92 -16.37 37.63
C GLN A 255 -0.67 -15.58 38.03
N SER A 256 0.35 -15.52 37.17
CA SER A 256 1.56 -14.74 37.45
C SER A 256 1.30 -13.22 37.31
N GLU A 257 2.08 -12.39 38.01
CA GLU A 257 1.94 -10.92 37.94
C GLU A 257 2.13 -10.41 36.50
N ASN A 258 3.01 -11.03 35.73
CA ASN A 258 3.24 -10.68 34.32
C ASN A 258 2.04 -11.03 33.44
N GLU A 259 1.37 -12.17 33.67
CA GLU A 259 0.13 -12.52 32.96
C GLU A 259 -0.96 -11.47 33.22
N ARG A 260 -1.06 -10.97 34.45
CA ARG A 260 -2.00 -9.90 34.80
C ARG A 260 -1.68 -8.58 34.09
N ILE A 261 -0.41 -8.14 34.12
CA ILE A 261 0.03 -6.92 33.41
C ILE A 261 -0.27 -7.03 31.91
N ASN A 262 0.01 -8.19 31.31
CA ASN A 262 -0.26 -8.42 29.89
C ASN A 262 -1.77 -8.37 29.60
N GLN A 263 -2.61 -8.95 30.45
CA GLN A 263 -4.07 -8.88 30.30
C GLN A 263 -4.62 -7.47 30.46
N GLU A 264 -4.15 -6.70 31.46
CA GLU A 264 -4.55 -5.30 31.65
C GLU A 264 -4.09 -4.42 30.48
N LEU A 265 -2.90 -4.66 29.92
CA LEU A 265 -2.46 -4.02 28.68
C LEU A 265 -3.38 -4.38 27.51
N ALA A 266 -3.62 -5.67 27.28
CA ALA A 266 -4.49 -6.13 26.20
C ALA A 266 -5.89 -5.50 26.30
N GLN A 267 -6.47 -5.44 27.50
CA GLN A 267 -7.76 -4.82 27.75
C GLN A 267 -7.77 -3.33 27.36
N ARG A 268 -6.74 -2.57 27.74
CA ARG A 268 -6.61 -1.16 27.33
C ARG A 268 -6.47 -1.00 25.81
N ILE A 269 -5.75 -1.90 25.16
CA ILE A 269 -5.62 -1.91 23.70
C ILE A 269 -6.97 -2.23 23.03
N TYR A 270 -7.74 -3.17 23.56
CA TYR A 270 -9.10 -3.44 23.05
C TYR A 270 -10.02 -2.24 23.23
N GLU A 271 -9.93 -1.53 24.36
CA GLU A 271 -10.71 -0.30 24.59
C GLU A 271 -10.34 0.82 23.61
N LEU A 272 -9.04 1.05 23.39
CA LEU A 272 -8.55 1.97 22.36
C LEU A 272 -9.08 1.61 20.97
N TYR A 273 -9.05 0.32 20.65
CA TYR A 273 -9.52 -0.20 19.38
C TYR A 273 -11.02 0.03 19.20
N GLU A 274 -11.83 -0.24 20.24
CA GLU A 274 -13.27 0.02 20.23
C GLU A 274 -13.61 1.51 20.12
N GLU A 275 -12.85 2.39 20.78
CA GLU A 275 -12.99 3.84 20.64
C GLU A 275 -12.79 4.28 19.18
N GLY A 276 -11.72 3.81 18.54
CA GLY A 276 -11.44 4.13 17.14
C GLY A 276 -12.41 3.46 16.16
N ARG A 277 -12.79 2.20 16.39
CA ARG A 277 -13.80 1.46 15.60
C ARG A 277 -15.16 2.16 15.59
N LYS A 278 -15.57 2.77 16.71
CA LYS A 278 -16.82 3.56 16.76
C LYS A 278 -16.77 4.79 15.84
N LYS A 279 -15.59 5.37 15.64
CA LYS A 279 -15.40 6.53 14.77
C LYS A 279 -15.23 6.12 13.30
N ASP A 280 -14.56 5.01 13.05
CA ASP A 280 -14.44 4.42 11.72
C ASP A 280 -14.65 2.88 11.72
N PRO A 281 -15.89 2.42 11.56
CA PRO A 281 -16.20 1.00 11.56
C PRO A 281 -15.76 0.28 10.28
N GLU A 282 -15.40 1.02 9.23
CA GLU A 282 -15.06 0.45 7.93
C GLU A 282 -13.58 0.06 7.80
N VAL A 283 -12.71 0.71 8.57
CA VAL A 283 -11.31 0.27 8.74
C VAL A 283 -11.26 -0.94 9.68
N PHE A 284 -12.15 -1.02 10.67
CA PHE A 284 -12.08 -1.97 11.79
C PHE A 284 -13.29 -2.90 11.90
N LYS A 285 -13.39 -3.85 10.96
CA LYS A 285 -14.48 -4.84 10.96
C LYS A 285 -14.22 -6.07 11.84
N GLU A 286 -12.96 -6.47 11.99
CA GLU A 286 -12.58 -7.67 12.74
C GLU A 286 -11.98 -7.32 14.10
N ASP A 287 -12.17 -8.17 15.10
CA ASP A 287 -11.50 -7.99 16.40
C ASP A 287 -10.00 -8.25 16.29
N ILE A 288 -9.25 -7.74 17.26
CA ILE A 288 -7.85 -8.11 17.46
C ILE A 288 -7.79 -9.56 17.95
N ARG A 289 -7.05 -10.42 17.25
CA ARG A 289 -6.97 -11.87 17.53
C ARG A 289 -5.59 -12.28 18.04
N LEU A 290 -4.98 -11.41 18.83
CA LEU A 290 -3.66 -11.63 19.43
C LEU A 290 -3.78 -12.09 20.88
N SER A 291 -2.82 -12.91 21.33
CA SER A 291 -2.67 -13.18 22.75
C SER A 291 -2.12 -11.93 23.48
N PRO A 292 -2.38 -11.79 24.79
CA PRO A 292 -1.82 -10.68 25.58
C PRO A 292 -0.29 -10.54 25.46
N GLU A 293 0.43 -11.66 25.32
CA GLU A 293 1.89 -11.69 25.14
C GLU A 293 2.31 -11.10 23.79
N LYS A 294 1.58 -11.41 22.71
CA LYS A 294 1.85 -10.86 21.37
C LYS A 294 1.55 -9.37 21.32
N ILE A 295 0.46 -8.93 21.95
CA ILE A 295 0.15 -7.49 22.10
C ILE A 295 1.29 -6.80 22.86
N ARG A 296 1.72 -7.36 23.99
CA ARG A 296 2.84 -6.84 24.78
C ARG A 296 4.14 -6.72 23.97
N ALA A 297 4.44 -7.70 23.13
CA ALA A 297 5.64 -7.68 22.29
C ALA A 297 5.62 -6.50 21.31
N VAL A 298 4.52 -6.31 20.59
CA VAL A 298 4.35 -5.19 19.64
C VAL A 298 4.34 -3.84 20.35
N VAL A 299 3.63 -3.72 21.47
CA VAL A 299 3.61 -2.48 22.27
C VAL A 299 5.03 -2.09 22.69
N GLY A 300 5.88 -3.05 23.06
CA GLY A 300 7.27 -2.77 23.43
C GLY A 300 8.14 -2.21 22.28
N TYR A 301 7.78 -2.46 21.02
CA TYR A 301 8.44 -1.84 19.87
C TYR A 301 7.90 -0.46 19.54
N LEU A 302 6.62 -0.18 19.81
CA LEU A 302 5.95 1.02 19.33
C LEU A 302 5.77 2.11 20.41
N GLU A 303 5.68 1.75 21.70
CA GLU A 303 5.25 2.67 22.77
C GLU A 303 6.12 3.93 22.91
N LYS A 304 7.42 3.84 22.63
CA LYS A 304 8.41 4.93 22.73
C LYS A 304 8.26 6.00 21.64
N TYR A 305 7.75 5.62 20.48
CA TYR A 305 7.81 6.46 19.28
C TYR A 305 6.54 7.30 19.14
N ASN A 306 6.69 8.51 18.61
CA ASN A 306 5.59 9.36 18.20
C ASN A 306 5.34 9.12 16.71
N LEU A 307 4.33 8.32 16.37
CA LEU A 307 3.98 8.10 14.97
C LEU A 307 3.31 9.36 14.39
N SER A 308 2.46 10.04 15.15
CA SER A 308 1.64 11.16 14.68
C SER A 308 2.45 12.43 14.35
N GLU A 309 3.47 12.77 15.12
CA GLU A 309 4.34 13.93 14.90
C GLU A 309 5.58 13.63 14.05
N THR A 310 5.84 12.35 13.76
CA THR A 310 6.87 12.02 12.79
C THR A 310 6.56 12.71 11.46
N ASP A 311 7.59 13.14 10.75
CA ASP A 311 7.42 13.80 9.46
C ASP A 311 6.55 12.95 8.52
N LEU A 312 5.55 13.56 7.88
CA LEU A 312 4.55 12.89 7.04
C LEU A 312 5.21 12.09 5.91
N ASP A 313 6.23 12.66 5.31
CA ASP A 313 7.03 12.03 4.26
C ASP A 313 7.80 10.81 4.81
N SER A 314 8.38 10.94 6.00
CA SER A 314 9.12 9.88 6.67
C SER A 314 8.22 8.70 7.08
N LYS A 315 7.02 9.00 7.60
CA LYS A 315 5.97 8.03 7.91
C LYS A 315 5.51 7.25 6.68
N GLY A 316 5.10 7.98 5.64
CA GLY A 316 4.60 7.40 4.41
C GLY A 316 5.60 6.49 3.74
N ARG A 317 6.81 7.01 3.51
CA ARG A 317 7.86 6.22 2.86
C ARG A 317 8.26 5.00 3.68
N ALA A 318 8.27 5.08 5.02
CA ALA A 318 8.57 3.94 5.87
C ALA A 318 7.48 2.86 5.78
N PHE A 319 6.22 3.26 5.85
CA PHE A 319 5.07 2.35 5.73
C PHE A 319 5.01 1.71 4.34
N GLU A 320 5.16 2.49 3.27
CA GLU A 320 5.23 1.98 1.90
C GLU A 320 6.43 1.07 1.67
N THR A 321 7.60 1.34 2.27
CA THR A 321 8.77 0.47 2.15
C THR A 321 8.53 -0.87 2.84
N PHE A 322 7.92 -0.83 4.03
CA PHE A 322 7.50 -2.01 4.76
C PHE A 322 6.49 -2.82 3.95
N MET A 323 5.40 -2.20 3.49
CA MET A 323 4.38 -2.82 2.65
C MET A 323 4.97 -3.37 1.34
N GLY A 324 5.77 -2.59 0.64
CA GLY A 324 6.36 -3.00 -0.64
C GLY A 324 7.25 -4.22 -0.48
N SER A 325 7.95 -4.39 0.64
CA SER A 325 8.70 -5.62 0.93
C SER A 325 7.80 -6.82 1.23
N PHE A 326 6.70 -6.59 1.95
CA PHE A 326 5.75 -7.62 2.35
C PHE A 326 4.89 -8.15 1.18
N PHE A 327 4.28 -7.25 0.41
CA PHE A 327 3.36 -7.60 -0.67
C PHE A 327 4.05 -8.19 -1.91
N ARG A 328 5.28 -7.74 -2.22
CA ARG A 328 6.09 -8.33 -3.32
C ARG A 328 6.56 -9.74 -3.00
N GLY A 329 6.77 -10.05 -1.72
CA GLY A 329 7.16 -11.38 -1.25
C GLY A 329 5.94 -12.30 -1.14
N ASP A 330 5.31 -12.31 0.03
CA ASP A 330 4.37 -13.35 0.45
C ASP A 330 3.00 -13.28 -0.25
N PHE A 331 2.64 -12.15 -0.87
CA PHE A 331 1.33 -11.94 -1.51
C PHE A 331 1.36 -12.04 -3.03
N GLY A 332 2.53 -12.00 -3.67
CA GLY A 332 2.65 -11.97 -5.13
C GLY A 332 1.88 -10.79 -5.77
N GLN A 333 1.67 -9.71 -5.02
CA GLN A 333 0.97 -8.51 -5.47
C GLN A 333 1.99 -7.46 -5.91
N TYR A 334 1.73 -6.83 -7.05
CA TYR A 334 2.67 -5.95 -7.72
C TYR A 334 2.11 -4.53 -7.77
N PHE A 335 2.78 -3.61 -7.08
CA PHE A 335 2.39 -2.20 -7.04
C PHE A 335 2.95 -1.43 -8.24
N THR A 336 2.24 -0.39 -8.65
CA THR A 336 2.74 0.56 -9.65
C THR A 336 4.01 1.24 -9.14
N PRO A 337 5.12 1.23 -9.90
CA PRO A 337 6.35 1.95 -9.56
C PRO A 337 6.13 3.45 -9.33
N ARG A 338 6.87 4.04 -8.38
CA ARG A 338 6.68 5.43 -7.93
C ARG A 338 6.89 6.44 -9.05
N GLU A 339 7.84 6.18 -9.93
CA GLU A 339 8.22 7.04 -11.04
C GLU A 339 7.06 7.14 -12.05
N ILE A 340 6.35 6.03 -12.28
CA ILE A 340 5.16 5.98 -13.15
C ILE A 340 3.97 6.66 -12.49
N VAL A 341 3.75 6.41 -11.18
CA VAL A 341 2.67 7.08 -10.42
C VAL A 341 2.87 8.60 -10.43
N LYS A 342 4.09 9.05 -10.12
CA LYS A 342 4.49 10.46 -10.15
C LYS A 342 4.25 11.07 -11.53
N PHE A 343 4.71 10.40 -12.59
CA PHE A 343 4.52 10.84 -13.98
C PHE A 343 3.04 11.10 -14.30
N ILE A 344 2.17 10.12 -14.02
CA ILE A 344 0.72 10.22 -14.30
C ILE A 344 0.08 11.38 -13.54
N VAL A 345 0.39 11.50 -12.24
CA VAL A 345 -0.20 12.54 -11.38
C VAL A 345 0.32 13.92 -11.73
N ASP A 346 1.62 14.07 -12.01
CA ASP A 346 2.26 15.35 -12.31
C ASP A 346 1.74 15.95 -13.61
N VAL A 347 1.45 15.13 -14.62
CA VAL A 347 0.90 15.55 -15.92
C VAL A 347 -0.50 16.16 -15.81
N LEU A 348 -1.36 15.63 -14.94
CA LEU A 348 -2.77 16.01 -14.86
C LEU A 348 -2.97 17.31 -14.07
N PRO A 349 -3.86 18.24 -14.47
CA PRO A 349 -4.10 19.50 -13.76
C PRO A 349 -4.99 19.33 -12.49
N ILE A 350 -4.68 18.35 -11.64
CA ILE A 350 -5.37 18.08 -10.38
C ILE A 350 -5.15 19.24 -9.40
N ASN A 351 -6.23 19.72 -8.78
CA ASN A 351 -6.22 20.75 -7.74
C ASN A 351 -7.19 20.41 -6.60
N ASN A 352 -7.28 21.25 -5.58
CA ASN A 352 -8.05 20.98 -4.37
C ASN A 352 -9.57 20.81 -4.60
N ASN A 353 -10.11 21.26 -5.74
CA ASN A 353 -11.52 21.12 -6.08
C ASN A 353 -11.80 19.96 -7.06
N SER A 354 -10.75 19.22 -7.46
CA SER A 354 -10.87 18.12 -8.41
C SER A 354 -11.35 16.84 -7.74
N PHE A 355 -12.36 16.18 -8.29
CA PHE A 355 -12.78 14.83 -7.87
C PHE A 355 -11.91 13.78 -8.55
N VAL A 356 -11.10 13.06 -7.77
CA VAL A 356 -10.12 12.08 -8.24
C VAL A 356 -10.49 10.69 -7.76
N LEU A 357 -10.51 9.72 -8.68
CA LEU A 357 -10.78 8.31 -8.38
C LEU A 357 -9.64 7.41 -8.88
N ASP A 358 -9.25 6.43 -8.06
CA ASP A 358 -8.55 5.23 -8.52
C ASP A 358 -9.47 4.02 -8.40
N THR A 359 -9.82 3.42 -9.55
CA THR A 359 -10.76 2.29 -9.63
C THR A 359 -10.17 0.96 -9.18
N SER A 360 -8.85 0.89 -8.96
CA SER A 360 -8.13 -0.30 -8.51
C SER A 360 -6.91 0.14 -7.69
N CYS A 361 -7.18 0.75 -6.55
CA CYS A 361 -6.21 1.58 -5.84
C CYS A 361 -5.07 0.82 -5.18
N GLY A 362 -5.20 -0.51 -4.98
CA GLY A 362 -4.20 -1.29 -4.28
C GLY A 362 -3.90 -0.68 -2.91
N SER A 363 -2.63 -0.39 -2.65
CA SER A 363 -2.13 0.29 -1.44
C SER A 363 -2.40 1.80 -1.35
N GLY A 364 -3.05 2.39 -2.35
CA GLY A 364 -3.35 3.83 -2.39
C GLY A 364 -2.23 4.71 -2.96
N GLY A 365 -1.25 4.15 -3.68
CA GLY A 365 -0.11 4.91 -4.22
C GLY A 365 -0.51 6.11 -5.09
N PHE A 366 -1.47 5.94 -6.01
CA PHE A 366 -1.98 7.05 -6.82
C PHE A 366 -2.70 8.11 -5.97
N LEU A 367 -3.48 7.68 -4.98
CA LEU A 367 -4.21 8.59 -4.09
C LEU A 367 -3.24 9.45 -3.28
N LEU A 368 -2.21 8.82 -2.72
CA LEU A 368 -1.18 9.49 -1.95
C LEU A 368 -0.41 10.52 -2.79
N HIS A 369 -0.03 10.17 -4.02
CA HIS A 369 0.65 11.12 -4.90
C HIS A 369 -0.26 12.27 -5.34
N ALA A 370 -1.56 12.03 -5.55
CA ALA A 370 -2.52 13.11 -5.81
C ALA A 370 -2.66 14.05 -4.61
N LEU A 371 -2.69 13.50 -3.39
CA LEU A 371 -2.68 14.26 -2.14
C LEU A 371 -1.40 15.11 -1.99
N ASP A 372 -0.23 14.50 -2.21
CA ASP A 372 1.07 15.18 -2.18
C ASP A 372 1.13 16.34 -3.18
N LYS A 373 0.61 16.15 -4.39
CA LYS A 373 0.52 17.22 -5.39
C LYS A 373 -0.32 18.41 -4.90
N VAL A 374 -1.47 18.16 -4.27
CA VAL A 374 -2.32 19.23 -3.72
C VAL A 374 -1.68 19.88 -2.49
N ARG A 375 -0.92 19.12 -1.68
CA ARG A 375 -0.11 19.66 -0.58
C ARG A 375 0.97 20.62 -1.06
N LYS A 376 1.73 20.26 -2.09
CA LYS A 376 2.73 21.14 -2.72
C LYS A 376 2.10 22.44 -3.22
N GLN A 377 0.90 22.37 -3.78
CA GLN A 377 0.15 23.58 -4.15
C GLN A 377 -0.22 24.43 -2.93
N ALA A 378 -0.56 23.81 -1.78
CA ALA A 378 -0.78 24.54 -0.53
C ALA A 378 0.51 25.19 -0.01
N ASP A 379 1.66 24.49 -0.08
CA ASP A 379 2.98 25.03 0.31
C ASP A 379 3.31 26.30 -0.48
N GLU A 380 3.05 26.28 -1.79
CA GLU A 380 3.27 27.42 -2.67
C GLU A 380 2.31 28.59 -2.37
N LYS A 381 1.01 28.29 -2.15
CA LYS A 381 -0.04 29.29 -1.95
C LYS A 381 -0.08 29.89 -0.54
N PHE A 382 0.26 29.13 0.49
CA PHE A 382 0.02 29.46 1.90
C PHE A 382 1.28 29.34 2.78
N LYS A 383 2.35 30.03 2.41
CA LYS A 383 3.65 29.99 3.11
C LYS A 383 3.61 30.40 4.59
N THR A 384 2.69 31.27 4.99
CA THR A 384 2.64 31.87 6.34
C THR A 384 1.35 31.57 7.09
N ASN A 385 0.38 30.90 6.47
CA ASN A 385 -0.92 30.64 7.07
C ASN A 385 -1.19 29.14 7.17
N ALA A 386 -0.75 28.55 8.29
CA ALA A 386 -0.86 27.12 8.56
C ALA A 386 -2.31 26.60 8.50
N LEU A 387 -3.30 27.39 8.96
CA LEU A 387 -4.70 26.96 8.95
C LEU A 387 -5.26 26.89 7.52
N LYS A 388 -4.99 27.89 6.67
CA LYS A 388 -5.43 27.87 5.27
C LYS A 388 -4.69 26.79 4.47
N HIS A 389 -3.40 26.62 4.74
CA HIS A 389 -2.59 25.54 4.19
C HIS A 389 -3.24 24.18 4.49
N HIS A 390 -3.44 23.89 5.77
CA HIS A 390 -4.05 22.64 6.24
C HIS A 390 -5.42 22.42 5.60
N ASN A 391 -6.32 23.40 5.69
CA ASN A 391 -7.68 23.26 5.14
C ASN A 391 -7.69 23.07 3.61
N TYR A 392 -6.74 23.65 2.87
CA TYR A 392 -6.68 23.53 1.42
C TYR A 392 -6.46 22.09 0.97
N TRP A 393 -5.45 21.41 1.53
CA TRP A 393 -5.16 20.02 1.15
C TRP A 393 -6.05 19.03 1.90
N HIS A 394 -6.38 19.29 3.17
CA HIS A 394 -7.19 18.38 3.99
C HIS A 394 -8.63 18.29 3.49
N SER A 395 -9.20 19.38 2.95
CA SER A 395 -10.55 19.33 2.35
C SER A 395 -10.59 18.51 1.06
N PHE A 396 -9.52 18.53 0.27
CA PHE A 396 -9.37 17.68 -0.92
C PHE A 396 -9.26 16.20 -0.54
N ALA A 397 -8.38 15.89 0.41
CA ALA A 397 -8.25 14.59 1.03
C ALA A 397 -9.61 14.02 1.47
N GLU A 398 -10.30 14.78 2.31
CA GLU A 398 -11.54 14.34 2.95
C GLU A 398 -12.69 14.15 1.94
N LYS A 399 -12.82 15.03 0.93
CA LYS A 399 -14.06 15.12 0.14
C LYS A 399 -13.93 14.75 -1.31
N ASN A 400 -12.71 14.79 -1.85
CA ASN A 400 -12.49 14.83 -3.29
C ASN A 400 -11.55 13.71 -3.79
N LEU A 401 -11.00 12.88 -2.90
CA LEU A 401 -10.09 11.79 -3.24
C LEU A 401 -10.74 10.42 -2.94
N PHE A 402 -10.75 9.50 -3.90
CA PHE A 402 -11.56 8.27 -3.84
C PHE A 402 -10.79 7.05 -4.35
N GLY A 403 -11.00 5.89 -3.72
CA GLY A 403 -10.35 4.64 -4.10
C GLY A 403 -11.28 3.43 -4.05
N ILE A 404 -11.11 2.49 -4.98
CA ILE A 404 -11.79 1.20 -4.98
C ILE A 404 -10.74 0.09 -5.00
N GLU A 405 -10.84 -0.86 -4.09
CA GLU A 405 -10.00 -2.06 -4.06
C GLU A 405 -10.87 -3.28 -3.77
N ILE A 406 -10.71 -4.35 -4.56
CA ILE A 406 -11.56 -5.54 -4.44
C ILE A 406 -11.18 -6.40 -3.23
N ASN A 407 -9.89 -6.43 -2.88
CA ASN A 407 -9.38 -7.18 -1.74
C ASN A 407 -9.51 -6.35 -0.46
N GLU A 408 -10.30 -6.85 0.48
CA GLU A 408 -10.55 -6.16 1.74
C GLU A 408 -9.29 -5.88 2.58
N GLN A 409 -8.32 -6.80 2.60
CA GLN A 409 -7.06 -6.60 3.33
C GLN A 409 -6.23 -5.49 2.69
N ILE A 410 -6.14 -5.47 1.36
CA ILE A 410 -5.39 -4.43 0.63
C ILE A 410 -6.11 -3.07 0.74
N ALA A 411 -7.44 -3.06 0.70
CA ALA A 411 -8.24 -1.86 0.93
C ALA A 411 -8.01 -1.28 2.34
N ARG A 412 -7.90 -2.13 3.37
CA ARG A 412 -7.52 -1.69 4.73
C ARG A 412 -6.13 -1.05 4.74
N VAL A 413 -5.18 -1.62 4.00
CA VAL A 413 -3.85 -1.04 3.87
C VAL A 413 -3.87 0.32 3.19
N ALA A 414 -4.61 0.48 2.10
CA ALA A 414 -4.80 1.80 1.49
C ALA A 414 -5.40 2.80 2.49
N LYS A 415 -6.46 2.40 3.20
CA LYS A 415 -7.05 3.25 4.24
C LYS A 415 -6.01 3.66 5.27
N MET A 416 -5.26 2.71 5.84
CA MET A 416 -4.19 3.00 6.82
C MET A 416 -3.13 3.93 6.26
N ASN A 417 -2.70 3.71 5.02
CA ASN A 417 -1.75 4.58 4.35
C ASN A 417 -2.30 6.02 4.31
N MET A 418 -3.58 6.19 3.98
CA MET A 418 -4.25 7.50 4.04
C MET A 418 -4.36 8.06 5.48
N ILE A 419 -4.63 7.24 6.51
CA ILE A 419 -4.67 7.67 7.94
C ILE A 419 -3.32 8.22 8.38
N ILE A 420 -2.26 7.48 8.09
CA ILE A 420 -0.88 7.83 8.44
C ILE A 420 -0.50 9.17 7.81
N HIS A 421 -1.06 9.44 6.64
CA HIS A 421 -0.92 10.70 5.93
C HIS A 421 -1.91 11.78 6.33
N ASP A 422 -2.66 11.66 7.44
CA ASP A 422 -3.61 12.68 7.91
C ASP A 422 -4.66 13.10 6.86
N ASP A 423 -4.96 12.22 5.92
CA ASP A 423 -6.02 12.39 4.92
C ASP A 423 -7.40 12.09 5.50
N GLY A 424 -7.43 11.32 6.60
CA GLY A 424 -8.67 10.90 7.24
C GLY A 424 -9.37 9.76 6.51
N HIS A 425 -8.62 8.89 5.82
CA HIS A 425 -9.07 7.62 5.20
C HIS A 425 -10.29 7.76 4.29
N THR A 426 -10.55 8.98 3.80
CA THR A 426 -11.89 9.33 3.39
C THR A 426 -12.08 8.80 1.97
N ASN A 427 -13.03 7.89 1.79
CA ASN A 427 -13.50 7.41 0.49
C ASN A 427 -12.70 6.28 -0.20
N VAL A 428 -11.91 5.47 0.52
CA VAL A 428 -11.48 4.15 0.00
C VAL A 428 -12.53 3.08 0.33
N ILE A 429 -12.95 2.27 -0.64
CA ILE A 429 -13.95 1.19 -0.43
C ILE A 429 -13.42 -0.18 -0.86
N ALA A 430 -13.80 -1.20 -0.08
CA ALA A 430 -13.54 -2.60 -0.40
C ALA A 430 -14.68 -3.13 -1.31
N TYR A 431 -14.56 -2.98 -2.62
CA TYR A 431 -15.64 -3.25 -3.57
C TYR A 431 -15.11 -3.73 -4.93
N ASP A 432 -15.94 -4.45 -5.67
CA ASP A 432 -15.65 -4.85 -7.04
C ASP A 432 -15.79 -3.63 -7.98
N GLY A 433 -14.67 -3.05 -8.41
CA GLY A 433 -14.65 -1.86 -9.25
C GLY A 433 -15.39 -2.00 -10.59
N LEU A 434 -15.62 -3.24 -11.06
CA LEU A 434 -16.36 -3.54 -12.29
C LEU A 434 -17.85 -3.84 -12.05
N ALA A 435 -18.30 -3.90 -10.80
CA ALA A 435 -19.72 -4.08 -10.52
C ALA A 435 -20.53 -2.82 -10.93
N PRO A 436 -21.78 -2.97 -11.40
CA PRO A 436 -22.61 -1.86 -11.83
C PRO A 436 -22.95 -0.92 -10.66
N ILE A 437 -22.86 0.38 -10.90
CA ILE A 437 -23.10 1.41 -9.87
C ILE A 437 -24.59 1.44 -9.46
N GLU A 438 -25.50 1.03 -10.34
CA GLU A 438 -26.93 0.93 -10.05
C GLU A 438 -27.25 -0.22 -9.08
N GLU A 439 -26.44 -1.29 -9.03
CA GLU A 439 -26.55 -2.33 -7.99
C GLU A 439 -26.11 -1.82 -6.61
N ALA A 440 -25.27 -0.80 -6.56
CA ALA A 440 -24.96 -0.04 -5.35
C ALA A 440 -26.04 1.02 -5.02
N SER A 441 -27.09 1.17 -5.84
CA SER A 441 -28.16 2.17 -5.62
C SER A 441 -29.52 1.68 -6.14
N ILE A 442 -29.92 0.43 -5.86
CA ILE A 442 -31.19 -0.08 -6.39
C ILE A 442 -32.38 0.43 -5.57
N LYS A 443 -33.29 1.16 -6.24
CA LYS A 443 -34.70 1.26 -5.85
C LYS A 443 -35.41 -0.06 -6.19
N LEU A 444 -35.26 -1.10 -5.37
CA LEU A 444 -36.06 -2.33 -5.51
C LEU A 444 -37.50 -2.08 -5.03
N GLU A 445 -38.49 -2.67 -5.71
CA GLU A 445 -39.87 -2.73 -5.21
C GLU A 445 -39.93 -3.45 -3.85
N ASP A 446 -40.82 -3.02 -2.96
CA ASP A 446 -40.96 -3.60 -1.61
C ASP A 446 -41.77 -4.90 -1.67
N ASN A 447 -41.07 -6.03 -1.71
CA ASN A 447 -41.65 -7.37 -1.56
C ASN A 447 -40.78 -8.25 -0.65
N GLU A 448 -41.42 -9.24 -0.01
CA GLU A 448 -40.79 -10.06 1.06
C GLU A 448 -39.57 -10.86 0.57
N GLU A 449 -39.54 -11.26 -0.69
CA GLU A 449 -38.44 -12.02 -1.31
C GLU A 449 -37.14 -11.21 -1.40
N ASN A 450 -37.23 -9.88 -1.56
CA ASN A 450 -36.07 -9.01 -1.73
C ASN A 450 -35.58 -8.38 -0.43
N ARG A 451 -36.19 -8.69 0.73
CA ARG A 451 -35.94 -7.99 2.00
C ARG A 451 -34.55 -8.25 2.57
N ASP A 452 -34.09 -9.51 2.56
CA ASP A 452 -32.74 -9.90 3.03
C ASP A 452 -31.64 -9.40 2.09
N LEU A 453 -31.92 -9.39 0.78
CA LEU A 453 -31.02 -8.85 -0.24
C LEU A 453 -30.93 -7.32 -0.17
N LYS A 454 -32.04 -6.60 0.08
CA LYS A 454 -32.07 -5.17 0.40
C LYS A 454 -31.30 -4.87 1.68
N GLU A 455 -31.37 -5.73 2.69
CA GLU A 455 -30.65 -5.53 3.94
C GLU A 455 -29.13 -5.74 3.76
N ARG A 456 -28.71 -6.73 2.96
CA ARG A 456 -27.31 -6.95 2.59
C ARG A 456 -26.77 -5.89 1.65
N LEU A 457 -27.54 -5.48 0.64
CA LEU A 457 -27.20 -4.43 -0.30
C LEU A 457 -27.21 -3.05 0.37
N ASN A 458 -28.17 -2.70 1.23
CA ASN A 458 -28.10 -1.47 2.02
C ASN A 458 -26.94 -1.48 3.03
N LYS A 459 -26.53 -2.66 3.52
CA LYS A 459 -25.30 -2.82 4.31
C LYS A 459 -24.01 -2.65 3.47
N LEU A 460 -24.06 -2.88 2.15
CA LEU A 460 -22.94 -2.78 1.21
C LEU A 460 -22.90 -1.45 0.43
N ALA A 461 -24.05 -0.82 0.18
CA ALA A 461 -24.23 0.34 -0.69
C ALA A 461 -24.09 1.67 0.04
N ILE A 462 -24.44 1.76 1.33
CA ILE A 462 -24.58 3.04 2.04
C ILE A 462 -24.29 2.86 3.54
N LYS A 463 -23.13 2.28 3.89
CA LYS A 463 -22.64 2.34 5.27
C LYS A 463 -21.30 3.05 5.46
N ASN A 464 -20.93 3.87 4.48
CA ASN A 464 -20.08 5.03 4.70
C ASN A 464 -20.66 6.25 3.96
N GLN A 465 -20.40 7.43 4.49
CA GLN A 465 -21.13 8.68 4.26
C GLN A 465 -20.95 9.32 2.87
N ASN A 466 -20.51 8.57 1.86
CA ASN A 466 -20.03 9.13 0.58
C ASN A 466 -21.05 9.02 -0.54
N LYS A 467 -21.98 9.98 -0.56
CA LYS A 467 -22.96 10.20 -1.65
C LYS A 467 -22.33 10.49 -3.02
N ASP A 468 -21.00 10.57 -3.08
CA ASP A 468 -20.24 11.02 -4.24
C ASP A 468 -19.58 9.87 -5.03
N PHE A 469 -19.64 8.62 -4.55
CA PHE A 469 -19.44 7.45 -5.41
C PHE A 469 -20.63 7.24 -6.35
N LYS A 470 -20.70 8.02 -7.43
CA LYS A 470 -21.80 7.98 -8.41
C LYS A 470 -21.29 8.11 -9.85
N PRO A 471 -22.08 7.67 -10.84
CA PRO A 471 -21.71 7.80 -12.25
C PRO A 471 -21.60 9.28 -12.63
N ASN A 472 -20.80 9.58 -13.67
CA ASN A 472 -20.62 10.92 -14.23
C ASN A 472 -20.21 11.99 -13.20
N HIS A 473 -19.30 11.66 -12.29
CA HIS A 473 -18.95 12.56 -11.19
C HIS A 473 -17.49 13.01 -11.19
N PHE A 474 -16.56 12.12 -11.54
CA PHE A 474 -15.13 12.35 -11.32
C PHE A 474 -14.50 13.19 -12.43
N ASP A 475 -13.63 14.13 -12.05
CA ASP A 475 -12.80 14.93 -12.96
C ASP A 475 -11.66 14.11 -13.56
N PHE A 476 -10.99 13.33 -12.70
CA PHE A 476 -9.82 12.55 -13.06
C PHE A 476 -9.96 11.12 -12.55
N ILE A 477 -9.61 10.17 -13.40
CA ILE A 477 -9.36 8.79 -12.98
C ILE A 477 -7.89 8.48 -13.23
N ILE A 478 -7.16 8.10 -12.19
CA ILE A 478 -5.75 7.71 -12.23
C ILE A 478 -5.67 6.27 -11.73
N THR A 479 -5.35 5.31 -12.61
CA THR A 479 -5.53 3.90 -12.24
C THR A 479 -4.61 2.94 -12.99
N ASN A 480 -4.29 1.83 -12.33
CA ASN A 480 -3.56 0.69 -12.90
C ASN A 480 -4.33 -0.61 -12.62
N PRO A 481 -5.28 -0.98 -13.50
CA PRO A 481 -6.09 -2.18 -13.32
C PRO A 481 -5.27 -3.47 -13.36
N PRO A 482 -5.75 -4.57 -12.75
CA PRO A 482 -5.05 -5.85 -12.78
C PRO A 482 -4.91 -6.37 -14.21
N PHE A 483 -3.69 -6.78 -14.58
CA PHE A 483 -3.38 -7.34 -15.90
C PHE A 483 -3.63 -8.84 -15.94
N GLY A 484 -4.16 -9.34 -17.07
CA GLY A 484 -4.23 -10.77 -17.37
C GLY A 484 -5.25 -11.56 -16.54
N SER A 485 -5.99 -10.90 -15.65
CA SER A 485 -7.15 -11.49 -15.00
C SER A 485 -8.32 -11.50 -15.98
N THR A 486 -9.12 -12.56 -15.96
CA THR A 486 -10.28 -12.72 -16.83
C THR A 486 -11.53 -12.89 -16.00
N ILE A 487 -12.58 -12.14 -16.33
CA ILE A 487 -13.90 -12.33 -15.74
C ILE A 487 -14.66 -13.29 -16.62
N LYS A 488 -15.19 -14.35 -16.02
CA LYS A 488 -16.09 -15.29 -16.68
C LYS A 488 -17.54 -14.90 -16.41
N GLN A 489 -18.37 -15.06 -17.44
CA GLN A 489 -19.81 -14.83 -17.34
C GLN A 489 -20.47 -15.66 -16.23
N THR A 490 -19.97 -16.89 -15.99
CA THR A 490 -20.45 -17.79 -14.94
C THR A 490 -20.15 -17.31 -13.52
N GLU A 491 -19.15 -16.44 -13.37
CA GLU A 491 -18.70 -15.92 -12.07
C GLU A 491 -19.33 -14.57 -11.75
N LYS A 492 -19.54 -13.72 -12.78
CA LYS A 492 -20.08 -12.37 -12.64
C LYS A 492 -21.16 -12.08 -13.69
N ALA A 493 -22.42 -12.05 -13.25
CA ALA A 493 -23.58 -11.88 -14.13
C ALA A 493 -23.63 -10.50 -14.83
N TYR A 494 -22.98 -9.48 -14.26
CA TYR A 494 -22.92 -8.14 -14.83
C TYR A 494 -22.08 -8.05 -16.11
N LEU A 495 -21.33 -9.08 -16.51
CA LEU A 495 -20.50 -9.05 -17.71
C LEU A 495 -21.28 -8.66 -18.97
N HIS A 496 -22.55 -9.08 -19.07
CA HIS A 496 -23.44 -8.71 -20.19
C HIS A 496 -23.80 -7.23 -20.27
N GLN A 497 -23.58 -6.46 -19.21
CA GLN A 497 -23.88 -5.04 -19.20
C GLN A 497 -22.81 -4.23 -19.93
N TYR A 498 -21.60 -4.79 -20.07
CA TYR A 498 -20.48 -4.16 -20.76
C TYR A 498 -20.54 -4.36 -22.27
N ASN A 499 -20.45 -3.27 -23.03
CA ASN A 499 -20.35 -3.34 -24.48
C ASN A 499 -19.08 -4.06 -24.93
N LEU A 500 -17.97 -3.85 -24.24
CA LEU A 500 -16.69 -4.50 -24.51
C LEU A 500 -16.68 -6.00 -24.16
N ALA A 501 -17.73 -6.54 -23.53
CA ALA A 501 -17.88 -7.98 -23.28
C ALA A 501 -18.49 -8.74 -24.48
N TYR A 502 -18.93 -8.05 -25.52
CA TYR A 502 -19.43 -8.67 -26.74
C TYR A 502 -18.30 -8.79 -27.76
N SER A 503 -18.30 -9.89 -28.51
CA SER A 503 -17.49 -9.98 -29.72
C SER A 503 -18.00 -8.86 -30.65
N GLY A 504 -17.15 -7.90 -31.00
CA GLY A 504 -17.52 -6.91 -32.01
C GLY A 504 -17.78 -7.67 -33.30
N ASP A 505 -19.04 -7.77 -33.72
CA ASP A 505 -19.36 -8.15 -35.09
C ASP A 505 -18.58 -7.18 -35.98
N SER A 506 -17.78 -7.72 -36.90
CA SER A 506 -17.14 -6.85 -37.88
C SER A 506 -18.27 -6.18 -38.64
N TRP A 507 -18.13 -4.88 -38.92
CA TRP A 507 -19.08 -4.23 -39.80
C TRP A 507 -19.14 -4.94 -41.15
N LEU A 508 -18.16 -5.77 -41.53
CA LEU A 508 -18.14 -6.60 -42.74
C LEU A 508 -18.89 -7.94 -42.62
N ASP A 509 -19.45 -8.27 -41.46
CA ASP A 509 -20.25 -9.48 -41.28
C ASP A 509 -21.65 -9.31 -41.90
N LEU A 510 -22.05 -10.28 -42.72
CA LEU A 510 -23.34 -10.26 -43.43
C LEU A 510 -24.53 -10.58 -42.50
N LYS A 511 -24.26 -11.26 -41.40
CA LYS A 511 -25.24 -11.62 -40.37
C LYS A 511 -24.61 -11.32 -39.01
N PRO A 512 -24.73 -10.08 -38.51
CA PRO A 512 -24.21 -9.75 -37.19
C PRO A 512 -24.90 -10.64 -36.15
N HIS A 513 -24.09 -11.33 -35.37
CA HIS A 513 -24.54 -12.12 -34.24
C HIS A 513 -23.76 -11.64 -33.04
N ARG A 514 -24.36 -10.70 -32.30
CA ARG A 514 -23.82 -10.13 -31.07
C ARG A 514 -23.68 -11.23 -30.00
N LYS A 515 -22.65 -12.05 -30.14
CA LYS A 515 -22.36 -13.16 -29.25
C LYS A 515 -21.55 -12.61 -28.09
N GLY A 516 -22.18 -12.59 -26.92
CA GLY A 516 -21.49 -12.30 -25.66
C GLY A 516 -20.30 -13.26 -25.51
N LYS A 517 -19.15 -12.72 -25.13
CA LYS A 517 -18.00 -13.57 -24.84
C LYS A 517 -18.23 -14.28 -23.50
N GLU A 518 -17.76 -15.52 -23.42
CA GLU A 518 -17.80 -16.31 -22.18
C GLU A 518 -16.83 -15.74 -21.12
N SER A 519 -15.80 -15.02 -21.56
CA SER A 519 -14.87 -14.29 -20.71
C SER A 519 -14.30 -13.03 -21.37
N GLN A 520 -13.84 -12.09 -20.55
CA GLN A 520 -13.15 -10.89 -21.00
C GLN A 520 -12.04 -10.50 -20.01
N SER A 521 -10.94 -9.93 -20.52
CA SER A 521 -9.86 -9.40 -19.70
C SER A 521 -10.34 -8.20 -18.87
N THR A 522 -9.95 -8.14 -17.60
CA THR A 522 -10.39 -7.10 -16.66
C THR A 522 -9.99 -5.71 -17.12
N GLU A 523 -8.75 -5.53 -17.59
CA GLU A 523 -8.20 -4.25 -18.04
C GLU A 523 -9.00 -3.62 -19.19
N ILE A 524 -9.65 -4.43 -20.03
CA ILE A 524 -10.53 -3.95 -21.11
C ILE A 524 -11.84 -3.41 -20.52
N LEU A 525 -12.42 -4.09 -19.53
CA LEU A 525 -13.68 -3.67 -18.91
C LEU A 525 -13.50 -2.40 -18.08
N PHE A 526 -12.33 -2.20 -17.46
CA PHE A 526 -12.02 -0.99 -16.71
C PHE A 526 -11.99 0.27 -17.59
N ILE A 527 -11.65 0.16 -18.89
CA ILE A 527 -11.72 1.30 -19.82
C ILE A 527 -13.17 1.80 -19.98
N GLU A 528 -14.14 0.88 -20.09
CA GLU A 528 -15.56 1.21 -20.18
C GLU A 528 -16.12 1.65 -18.83
N GLN A 529 -15.68 1.02 -17.74
CA GLN A 529 -16.12 1.41 -16.40
C GLN A 529 -15.64 2.80 -15.99
N ALA A 530 -14.40 3.15 -16.33
CA ALA A 530 -13.88 4.50 -16.14
C ALA A 530 -14.72 5.56 -16.89
N TYR A 531 -15.24 5.22 -18.08
CA TYR A 531 -16.16 6.11 -18.81
C TYR A 531 -17.43 6.37 -18.01
N ASN A 532 -17.96 5.37 -17.31
CA ASN A 532 -19.18 5.50 -16.51
C ASN A 532 -18.98 6.40 -15.28
N PHE A 533 -17.79 6.35 -14.66
CA PHE A 533 -17.46 7.18 -13.50
C PHE A 533 -17.09 8.62 -13.86
N LEU A 534 -16.37 8.84 -14.96
CA LEU A 534 -15.94 10.17 -15.37
C LEU A 534 -17.13 11.07 -15.72
N LYS A 535 -17.07 12.33 -15.29
CA LYS A 535 -17.98 13.36 -15.81
C LYS A 535 -17.63 13.70 -17.27
N ASP A 536 -18.52 14.43 -17.94
CA ASP A 536 -18.25 14.95 -19.28
C ASP A 536 -16.95 15.78 -19.27
N LYS A 537 -16.06 15.52 -20.24
CA LYS A 537 -14.71 16.11 -20.33
C LYS A 537 -13.73 15.74 -19.22
N GLY A 538 -14.08 14.83 -18.32
CA GLY A 538 -13.13 14.25 -17.37
C GLY A 538 -12.01 13.48 -18.08
N ILE A 539 -10.86 13.34 -17.43
CA ILE A 539 -9.66 12.73 -17.99
C ILE A 539 -9.34 11.41 -17.28
N LEU A 540 -9.19 10.34 -18.07
CA LEU A 540 -8.66 9.05 -17.64
C LEU A 540 -7.16 9.00 -17.94
N ALA A 541 -6.35 8.70 -16.93
CA ALA A 541 -4.99 8.22 -17.09
C ALA A 541 -4.91 6.76 -16.61
N ILE A 542 -4.71 5.85 -17.55
CA ILE A 542 -4.78 4.40 -17.30
C ILE A 542 -3.54 3.69 -17.81
N VAL A 543 -2.97 2.82 -16.99
CA VAL A 543 -1.90 1.92 -17.41
C VAL A 543 -2.54 0.69 -18.07
N ILE A 544 -2.08 0.35 -19.28
CA ILE A 544 -2.59 -0.80 -20.04
C ILE A 544 -1.44 -1.60 -20.68
N PRO A 545 -1.64 -2.91 -20.94
CA PRO A 545 -0.71 -3.69 -21.76
C PRO A 545 -0.64 -3.18 -23.20
N ASP A 546 0.55 -3.14 -23.80
CA ASP A 546 0.77 -2.75 -25.22
C ASP A 546 -0.05 -3.61 -26.19
N GLY A 547 -0.39 -4.85 -25.79
CA GLY A 547 -1.24 -5.75 -26.57
C GLY A 547 -2.59 -5.15 -26.95
N ILE A 548 -3.20 -4.31 -26.09
CA ILE A 548 -4.46 -3.61 -26.40
C ILE A 548 -4.30 -2.64 -27.57
N LEU A 549 -3.13 -2.01 -27.68
CA LEU A 549 -2.82 -1.03 -28.72
C LEU A 549 -2.36 -1.68 -30.03
N THR A 550 -1.77 -2.87 -29.97
CA THR A 550 -1.05 -3.48 -31.10
C THR A 550 -1.75 -4.70 -31.70
N ASN A 551 -2.48 -5.50 -30.91
CA ASN A 551 -3.07 -6.74 -31.40
C ASN A 551 -4.27 -6.46 -32.32
N SER A 552 -4.29 -7.09 -33.50
CA SER A 552 -5.39 -6.97 -34.47
C SER A 552 -6.72 -7.50 -33.94
N SER A 553 -6.70 -8.56 -33.11
CA SER A 553 -7.89 -9.13 -32.47
C SER A 553 -8.58 -8.18 -31.47
N LEU A 554 -7.89 -7.13 -31.02
CA LEU A 554 -8.40 -6.11 -30.10
C LEU A 554 -8.77 -4.79 -30.80
N GLN A 555 -8.88 -4.78 -32.14
CA GLN A 555 -9.29 -3.60 -32.90
C GLN A 555 -10.62 -3.03 -32.40
N TYR A 556 -11.59 -3.88 -32.05
CA TYR A 556 -12.88 -3.46 -31.50
C TYR A 556 -12.75 -2.63 -30.21
N VAL A 557 -11.71 -2.88 -29.39
CA VAL A 557 -11.43 -2.10 -28.18
C VAL A 557 -10.96 -0.70 -28.57
N ARG A 558 -10.03 -0.60 -29.53
CA ARG A 558 -9.52 0.69 -30.04
C ARG A 558 -10.62 1.51 -30.72
N ASP A 559 -11.46 0.86 -31.52
CA ASP A 559 -12.60 1.51 -32.16
C ASP A 559 -13.57 2.10 -31.12
N ASN A 560 -13.79 1.37 -30.03
CA ASN A 560 -14.62 1.82 -28.92
C ASN A 560 -13.96 2.95 -28.11
N ILE A 561 -12.64 2.92 -27.89
CA ILE A 561 -11.90 4.02 -27.27
C ILE A 561 -12.08 5.30 -28.11
N GLU A 562 -11.93 5.23 -29.43
CA GLU A 562 -12.10 6.38 -30.36
C GLU A 562 -13.55 6.92 -30.34
N GLU A 563 -14.54 6.08 -30.05
CA GLU A 563 -15.95 6.49 -29.93
C GLU A 563 -16.26 7.16 -28.59
N LEU A 564 -15.65 6.70 -27.50
CA LEU A 564 -15.94 7.15 -26.14
C LEU A 564 -15.04 8.32 -25.70
N TYR A 565 -13.84 8.42 -26.26
CA TYR A 565 -12.79 9.32 -25.79
C TYR A 565 -12.06 10.05 -26.91
N ARG A 566 -11.63 11.27 -26.60
CA ARG A 566 -10.51 11.91 -27.30
C ARG A 566 -9.21 11.37 -26.74
N ILE A 567 -8.34 10.86 -27.59
CA ILE A 567 -7.01 10.41 -27.17
C ILE A 567 -6.12 11.65 -27.00
N LEU A 568 -5.68 11.94 -25.78
CA LEU A 568 -4.78 13.06 -25.50
C LEU A 568 -3.32 12.63 -25.71
N ALA A 569 -2.95 11.49 -25.13
CA ALA A 569 -1.59 11.00 -25.23
C ALA A 569 -1.47 9.48 -25.10
N VAL A 570 -0.41 8.95 -25.73
CA VAL A 570 0.05 7.56 -25.59
C VAL A 570 1.53 7.58 -25.24
N VAL A 571 1.88 7.14 -24.03
CA VAL A 571 3.27 7.09 -23.58
C VAL A 571 3.68 5.64 -23.33
N SER A 572 4.55 5.11 -24.18
CA SER A 572 5.04 3.74 -24.08
C SER A 572 6.17 3.65 -23.04
N MET A 573 6.05 2.69 -22.12
CA MET A 573 7.07 2.43 -21.08
C MET A 573 8.06 1.35 -21.55
N PRO A 574 9.27 1.28 -20.98
CA PRO A 574 10.19 0.19 -21.27
C PRO A 574 9.63 -1.13 -20.75
N GLN A 575 9.99 -2.25 -21.39
CA GLN A 575 9.54 -3.58 -20.97
C GLN A 575 9.96 -3.91 -19.52
N THR A 576 11.06 -3.32 -19.06
CA THR A 576 11.58 -3.46 -17.70
C THR A 576 10.76 -2.73 -16.64
N ALA A 577 9.82 -1.87 -17.04
CA ALA A 577 9.12 -0.95 -16.15
C ALA A 577 8.43 -1.62 -14.96
N PHE A 578 7.85 -2.80 -15.17
CA PHE A 578 7.20 -3.59 -14.12
C PHE A 578 7.96 -4.87 -13.78
N SER A 579 9.17 -5.06 -14.33
CA SER A 579 9.92 -6.32 -14.19
C SER A 579 10.42 -6.55 -12.76
N HIS A 580 10.87 -5.50 -12.07
CA HIS A 580 11.25 -5.57 -10.65
C HIS A 580 10.03 -5.69 -9.71
N THR A 581 8.83 -5.43 -10.24
CA THR A 581 7.55 -5.76 -9.63
C THR A 581 6.97 -7.01 -10.29
N GLY A 582 7.80 -7.96 -10.72
CA GLY A 582 7.40 -9.31 -11.16
C GLY A 582 6.50 -9.44 -12.40
N ALA A 583 6.28 -8.37 -13.17
CA ALA A 583 5.53 -8.39 -14.43
C ALA A 583 6.40 -7.97 -15.62
N GLY A 584 6.64 -8.88 -16.57
CA GLY A 584 7.47 -8.64 -17.77
C GLY A 584 6.70 -8.16 -19.01
N VAL A 585 5.45 -7.74 -18.83
CA VAL A 585 4.58 -7.29 -19.93
C VAL A 585 4.92 -5.83 -20.26
N LYS A 586 5.16 -5.54 -21.54
CA LYS A 586 5.33 -4.17 -22.00
C LYS A 586 3.99 -3.42 -21.88
N SER A 587 4.04 -2.25 -21.26
CA SER A 587 2.85 -1.47 -20.93
C SER A 587 2.99 -0.02 -21.41
N SER A 588 1.86 0.63 -21.59
CA SER A 588 1.75 2.04 -21.96
C SER A 588 0.78 2.75 -21.03
N VAL A 589 0.97 4.06 -20.86
CA VAL A 589 0.03 4.94 -20.19
C VAL A 589 -0.80 5.67 -21.25
N LEU A 590 -2.12 5.51 -21.18
CA LEU A 590 -3.07 6.25 -22.01
C LEU A 590 -3.65 7.42 -21.23
N PHE A 591 -3.68 8.59 -21.84
CA PHE A 591 -4.43 9.76 -21.38
C PHE A 591 -5.61 10.00 -22.33
N LEU A 592 -6.83 9.86 -21.81
CA LEU A 592 -8.07 9.89 -22.58
C LEU A 592 -9.03 10.92 -21.97
N GLN A 593 -9.64 11.79 -22.78
CA GLN A 593 -10.67 12.71 -22.34
C GLN A 593 -12.05 12.20 -22.75
N LYS A 594 -12.97 12.06 -21.80
CA LYS A 594 -14.33 11.59 -22.04
C LYS A 594 -15.10 12.55 -22.97
N TYR A 595 -15.67 12.02 -24.04
CA TYR A 595 -16.66 12.74 -24.85
C TYR A 595 -17.99 12.89 -24.11
N SER A 596 -18.75 13.93 -24.44
CA SER A 596 -20.15 13.99 -24.00
C SER A 596 -20.96 12.89 -24.68
N ILE A 597 -22.08 12.51 -24.07
CA ILE A 597 -22.98 11.49 -24.62
C ILE A 597 -23.39 11.82 -26.07
N GLU A 598 -23.65 13.10 -26.36
CA GLU A 598 -24.00 13.59 -27.70
C GLU A 598 -22.87 13.40 -28.70
N GLN A 599 -21.63 13.72 -28.31
CA GLN A 599 -20.45 13.55 -29.16
C GLN A 599 -20.19 12.07 -29.47
N THR A 600 -20.24 11.22 -28.45
CA THR A 600 -20.13 9.76 -28.60
C THR A 600 -21.17 9.23 -29.60
N GLN A 601 -22.44 9.63 -29.48
CA GLN A 601 -23.49 9.22 -30.41
C GLN A 601 -23.28 9.75 -31.83
N LYS A 602 -22.77 10.98 -31.98
CA LYS A 602 -22.45 11.58 -33.28
C LYS A 602 -21.35 10.79 -33.99
N ILE A 603 -20.27 10.44 -33.27
CA ILE A 603 -19.14 9.67 -33.82
C ILE A 603 -19.61 8.26 -34.22
N LYS A 604 -20.38 7.57 -33.36
CA LYS A 604 -20.94 6.23 -33.67
C LYS A 604 -21.78 6.25 -34.94
N LYS A 605 -22.77 7.15 -35.02
CA LYS A 605 -23.63 7.30 -36.20
C LYS A 605 -22.83 7.64 -37.46
N PHE A 606 -21.81 8.49 -37.32
CA PHE A 606 -20.93 8.83 -38.43
C PHE A 606 -20.19 7.58 -38.95
N LYS A 607 -19.56 6.81 -38.08
CA LYS A 607 -18.85 5.56 -38.43
C LYS A 607 -19.79 4.55 -39.09
N GLU A 608 -20.96 4.32 -38.49
CA GLU A 608 -21.99 3.40 -39.04
C GLU A 608 -22.45 3.81 -40.44
N ASN A 609 -22.73 5.10 -40.65
CA ASN A 609 -23.14 5.62 -41.95
C ASN A 609 -22.04 5.47 -43.00
N LEU A 610 -20.78 5.71 -42.63
CA LEU A 610 -19.64 5.55 -43.53
C LEU A 610 -19.44 4.09 -43.93
N GLN A 611 -19.48 3.17 -42.96
CA GLN A 611 -19.41 1.73 -43.18
C GLN A 611 -20.50 1.26 -44.14
N ASN A 612 -21.75 1.67 -43.90
CA ASN A 612 -22.88 1.32 -44.78
C ASN A 612 -22.72 1.90 -46.19
N LYS A 613 -22.26 3.14 -46.32
CA LYS A 613 -21.99 3.77 -47.61
C LYS A 613 -20.93 3.00 -48.40
N ILE A 614 -19.86 2.57 -47.73
CA ILE A 614 -18.77 1.81 -48.36
C ILE A 614 -19.29 0.45 -48.84
N LYS A 615 -20.00 -0.31 -47.99
CA LYS A 615 -20.62 -1.59 -48.38
C LYS A 615 -21.43 -1.49 -49.66
N ILE A 616 -22.30 -0.48 -49.73
CA ILE A 616 -23.18 -0.25 -50.87
C ILE A 616 -22.36 0.14 -52.10
N SER A 617 -21.43 1.10 -51.97
CA SER A 617 -20.62 1.59 -53.09
C SER A 617 -19.72 0.51 -53.70
N GLN A 618 -19.17 -0.36 -52.86
CA GLN A 618 -18.27 -1.44 -53.26
C GLN A 618 -19.00 -2.74 -53.62
N LYS A 619 -20.34 -2.75 -53.54
CA LYS A 619 -21.19 -3.92 -53.77
C LYS A 619 -20.69 -5.14 -52.99
N TYR A 620 -20.31 -4.92 -51.73
CA TYR A 620 -19.61 -5.91 -50.92
C TYR A 620 -20.47 -7.19 -50.71
N GLU A 621 -21.77 -7.03 -50.48
CA GLU A 621 -22.69 -8.16 -50.29
C GLU A 621 -22.80 -9.02 -51.56
N ASP A 622 -22.86 -8.39 -52.75
CA ASP A 622 -22.87 -9.08 -54.04
C ASP A 622 -21.57 -9.89 -54.24
N LYS A 623 -20.41 -9.24 -54.02
CA LYS A 623 -19.09 -9.90 -54.13
C LYS A 623 -18.97 -11.08 -53.17
N MET A 624 -19.45 -10.95 -51.93
CA MET A 624 -19.45 -12.04 -50.95
C MET A 624 -20.37 -13.19 -51.35
N GLN A 625 -21.56 -12.88 -51.88
CA GLN A 625 -22.50 -13.88 -52.37
C GLN A 625 -21.94 -14.65 -53.57
N ASP A 626 -21.24 -13.96 -54.48
CA ASP A 626 -20.56 -14.56 -55.63
C ASP A 626 -19.46 -15.52 -55.18
N LEU A 627 -18.64 -15.12 -54.20
CA LEU A 627 -17.60 -15.99 -53.62
C LEU A 627 -18.19 -17.23 -52.94
N ASP A 628 -19.29 -17.09 -52.20
CA ASP A 628 -19.98 -18.23 -51.56
C ASP A 628 -20.60 -19.18 -52.61
N ASN A 629 -21.19 -18.62 -53.67
CA ASN A 629 -21.73 -19.40 -54.80
C ASN A 629 -20.63 -20.17 -55.54
N LEU A 630 -19.49 -19.53 -55.81
CA LEU A 630 -18.32 -20.15 -56.43
C LEU A 630 -17.75 -21.27 -55.55
N LYS A 631 -17.61 -21.04 -54.25
CA LYS A 631 -17.18 -22.04 -53.28
C LYS A 631 -18.13 -23.24 -53.25
N LYS A 632 -19.44 -23.01 -53.21
CA LYS A 632 -20.46 -24.09 -53.24
C LYS A 632 -20.39 -24.89 -54.54
N LYS A 633 -20.13 -24.24 -55.68
CA LYS A 633 -19.95 -24.91 -56.97
C LYS A 633 -18.72 -25.80 -56.97
N GLU A 634 -17.53 -25.28 -56.61
CA GLU A 634 -16.30 -26.08 -56.53
C GLU A 634 -16.43 -27.24 -55.52
N MET A 635 -17.08 -27.01 -54.37
CA MET A 635 -17.35 -28.07 -53.39
C MET A 635 -18.30 -29.15 -53.93
N LYS A 636 -19.29 -28.78 -54.75
CA LYS A 636 -20.19 -29.73 -55.41
C LYS A 636 -19.44 -30.53 -56.46
N ASP A 637 -18.59 -29.89 -57.25
CA ASP A 637 -17.77 -30.56 -58.27
C ASP A 637 -16.80 -31.57 -57.63
N LEU A 638 -16.15 -31.20 -56.52
CA LEU A 638 -15.33 -32.12 -55.74
C LEU A 638 -16.13 -33.31 -55.20
N ASN A 639 -17.35 -33.07 -54.68
CA ASN A 639 -18.21 -34.15 -54.20
C ASN A 639 -18.71 -35.06 -55.32
N ASN A 640 -18.86 -34.56 -56.55
CA ASN A 640 -19.20 -35.37 -57.71
C ASN A 640 -18.02 -36.23 -58.18
N GLN A 641 -16.79 -35.74 -58.02
CA GLN A 641 -15.57 -36.49 -58.34
C GLN A 641 -15.30 -37.63 -57.34
N TYR A 642 -15.78 -37.49 -56.10
CA TYR A 642 -15.65 -38.47 -55.01
C TYR A 642 -17.05 -38.84 -54.45
N PRO A 643 -17.85 -39.63 -55.18
CA PRO A 643 -19.28 -39.83 -54.88
C PRO A 643 -19.54 -40.78 -53.70
N SER A 644 -18.68 -41.78 -53.47
CA SER A 644 -18.89 -42.79 -52.41
C SER A 644 -18.44 -42.29 -51.02
N LYS A 645 -18.81 -43.04 -49.97
CA LYS A 645 -18.38 -42.74 -48.59
C LYS A 645 -16.89 -43.04 -48.39
N GLU A 646 -16.39 -44.12 -48.98
CA GLU A 646 -14.98 -44.55 -48.92
C GLU A 646 -14.06 -43.54 -49.62
N ASP A 647 -14.52 -42.97 -50.75
CA ASP A 647 -13.81 -41.92 -51.49
C ASP A 647 -13.59 -40.63 -50.67
N LYS A 648 -14.52 -40.31 -49.76
CA LYS A 648 -14.45 -39.12 -48.90
C LYS A 648 -13.56 -39.31 -47.67
N GLU A 649 -13.18 -40.55 -47.37
CA GLU A 649 -12.22 -40.87 -46.31
C GLU A 649 -10.77 -40.81 -46.79
N GLN A 650 -10.56 -40.87 -48.11
CA GLN A 650 -9.25 -40.73 -48.75
C GLN A 650 -8.59 -39.40 -48.41
N GLU A 651 -7.27 -39.45 -48.25
CA GLU A 651 -6.44 -38.29 -47.92
C GLU A 651 -6.50 -37.22 -49.02
N SER A 652 -6.53 -37.65 -50.29
CA SER A 652 -6.66 -36.77 -51.47
C SER A 652 -7.92 -35.89 -51.45
N TYR A 653 -9.07 -36.44 -51.06
CA TYR A 653 -10.31 -35.66 -50.92
C TYR A 653 -10.21 -34.65 -49.76
N LYS A 654 -9.66 -35.06 -48.61
CA LYS A 654 -9.49 -34.19 -47.44
C LYS A 654 -8.55 -33.02 -47.76
N GLU A 655 -7.45 -33.28 -48.46
CA GLU A 655 -6.51 -32.27 -48.92
C GLU A 655 -7.17 -31.30 -49.90
N ALA A 656 -7.87 -31.80 -50.93
CA ALA A 656 -8.56 -30.95 -51.90
C ALA A 656 -9.67 -30.08 -51.26
N LYS A 657 -10.46 -30.65 -50.36
CA LYS A 657 -11.47 -29.92 -49.58
C LYS A 657 -10.86 -28.82 -48.73
N ASN A 658 -9.72 -29.11 -48.08
CA ASN A 658 -9.00 -28.13 -47.29
C ASN A 658 -8.41 -27.02 -48.18
N ALA A 659 -7.82 -27.37 -49.33
CA ALA A 659 -7.28 -26.42 -50.30
C ALA A 659 -8.35 -25.45 -50.82
N ILE A 660 -9.54 -25.95 -51.19
CA ILE A 660 -10.69 -25.11 -51.58
C ILE A 660 -11.07 -24.18 -50.42
N SER A 661 -11.19 -24.72 -49.20
CA SER A 661 -11.54 -23.92 -48.02
C SER A 661 -10.53 -22.80 -47.73
N ILE A 662 -9.22 -23.09 -47.88
CA ILE A 662 -8.14 -22.12 -47.70
C ILE A 662 -8.15 -21.06 -48.81
N LYS A 663 -8.34 -21.46 -50.07
CA LYS A 663 -8.42 -20.55 -51.23
C LYS A 663 -9.50 -19.49 -51.03
N TYR A 664 -10.73 -19.90 -50.75
CA TYR A 664 -11.84 -18.96 -50.57
C TYR A 664 -11.71 -18.17 -49.27
N ARG A 665 -11.15 -18.74 -48.20
CA ARG A 665 -10.84 -17.98 -46.98
C ARG A 665 -9.86 -16.84 -47.28
N LYS A 666 -8.79 -17.09 -48.04
CA LYS A 666 -7.83 -16.05 -48.44
C LYS A 666 -8.48 -14.96 -49.30
N GLN A 667 -9.35 -15.33 -50.24
CA GLN A 667 -10.07 -14.35 -51.07
C GLN A 667 -11.02 -13.48 -50.24
N ILE A 668 -11.75 -14.07 -49.28
CA ILE A 668 -12.61 -13.33 -48.35
C ILE A 668 -11.78 -12.38 -47.49
N THR A 669 -10.68 -12.84 -46.89
CA THR A 669 -9.78 -11.99 -46.09
C THR A 669 -9.22 -10.84 -46.92
N SER A 670 -8.74 -11.10 -48.14
CA SER A 670 -8.24 -10.05 -49.02
C SER A 670 -9.30 -9.00 -49.38
N LEU A 671 -10.55 -9.42 -49.60
CA LEU A 671 -11.66 -8.49 -49.85
C LEU A 671 -11.99 -7.68 -48.59
N GLN A 672 -11.97 -8.32 -47.41
CA GLN A 672 -12.20 -7.63 -46.14
C GLN A 672 -11.10 -6.60 -45.85
N ASP A 673 -9.84 -6.94 -46.09
CA ASP A 673 -8.70 -6.05 -45.93
C ASP A 673 -8.83 -4.82 -46.85
N GLU A 674 -9.24 -5.01 -48.11
CA GLU A 674 -9.54 -3.93 -49.06
C GLU A 674 -10.65 -3.01 -48.53
N MET A 675 -11.74 -3.58 -48.00
CA MET A 675 -12.83 -2.77 -47.43
C MET A 675 -12.37 -1.98 -46.20
N ILE A 676 -11.52 -2.57 -45.36
CA ILE A 676 -10.94 -1.89 -44.19
C ILE A 676 -10.04 -0.74 -44.64
N GLU A 677 -9.19 -0.95 -45.64
CA GLU A 677 -8.31 0.08 -46.16
C GLU A 677 -9.09 1.28 -46.72
N ILE A 678 -10.13 1.03 -47.54
CA ILE A 678 -11.02 2.06 -48.05
C ILE A 678 -11.71 2.81 -46.90
N TYR A 679 -12.19 2.07 -45.89
CA TYR A 679 -12.81 2.68 -44.71
C TYR A 679 -11.85 3.59 -43.95
N GLN A 680 -10.60 3.17 -43.74
CA GLN A 680 -9.62 4.02 -43.05
C GLN A 680 -9.30 5.28 -43.85
N GLN A 681 -9.08 5.16 -45.16
CA GLN A 681 -8.80 6.30 -46.03
C GLN A 681 -9.95 7.33 -46.03
N GLU A 682 -11.19 6.88 -46.21
CA GLU A 682 -12.37 7.75 -46.20
C GLU A 682 -12.67 8.31 -44.80
N LYS A 683 -12.43 7.52 -43.73
CA LYS A 683 -12.60 7.99 -42.36
C LYS A 683 -11.64 9.14 -42.08
N THR A 684 -10.36 9.00 -42.40
CA THR A 684 -9.35 10.06 -42.21
C THR A 684 -9.75 11.33 -42.96
N ARG A 685 -10.06 11.22 -44.26
CA ARG A 685 -10.48 12.38 -45.08
C ARG A 685 -11.69 13.10 -44.49
N LEU A 686 -12.70 12.35 -44.05
CA LEU A 686 -13.94 12.95 -43.51
C LEU A 686 -13.78 13.47 -42.08
N PHE A 687 -12.89 12.87 -41.28
CA PHE A 687 -12.55 13.39 -39.96
C PHE A 687 -11.88 14.77 -40.08
N GLU A 688 -10.97 14.94 -41.04
CA GLU A 688 -10.37 16.25 -41.37
C GLU A 688 -11.46 17.25 -41.80
N GLU A 689 -12.34 16.87 -42.73
CA GLU A 689 -13.42 17.75 -43.25
C GLU A 689 -14.43 18.17 -42.17
N GLN A 690 -14.68 17.32 -41.17
CA GLN A 690 -15.62 17.60 -40.08
C GLN A 690 -14.97 18.23 -38.85
N GLY A 691 -13.66 18.52 -38.89
CA GLY A 691 -12.91 19.04 -37.74
C GLY A 691 -12.90 18.08 -36.55
N LEU A 692 -12.94 16.77 -36.84
CA LEU A 692 -12.78 15.68 -35.86
C LEU A 692 -11.33 15.21 -35.77
N ASP A 693 -10.45 15.71 -36.63
CA ASP A 693 -9.01 15.49 -36.54
C ASP A 693 -8.40 16.28 -35.38
N TYR A 694 -7.44 15.68 -34.69
CA TYR A 694 -6.77 16.30 -33.55
C TYR A 694 -5.38 15.71 -33.30
N ASP A 695 -4.47 16.56 -32.81
CA ASP A 695 -3.15 16.13 -32.39
C ASP A 695 -3.23 15.18 -31.19
N ILE A 696 -2.37 14.16 -31.23
CA ILE A 696 -2.15 13.20 -30.15
C ILE A 696 -0.68 13.28 -29.73
N PHE A 697 -0.43 13.48 -28.45
CA PHE A 697 0.94 13.45 -27.93
C PHE A 697 1.43 12.00 -27.82
N MET A 698 2.51 11.65 -28.52
CA MET A 698 3.12 10.33 -28.41
C MET A 698 4.56 10.43 -27.90
N ALA A 699 4.90 9.55 -26.97
CA ALA A 699 6.27 9.42 -26.47
C ALA A 699 6.60 7.95 -26.17
N ILE A 700 7.89 7.62 -26.28
CA ILE A 700 8.46 6.33 -25.88
C ILE A 700 9.54 6.67 -24.87
N ALA A 701 9.39 6.16 -23.65
CA ALA A 701 10.42 6.24 -22.62
C ALA A 701 11.26 4.96 -22.67
N GLU A 702 12.57 5.09 -22.76
CA GLU A 702 13.52 3.98 -22.69
C GLU A 702 14.07 3.79 -21.28
N ASP A 703 14.26 4.89 -20.54
CA ASP A 703 14.70 4.89 -19.15
C ASP A 703 13.74 5.69 -18.28
N ILE A 704 13.21 5.05 -17.24
CA ILE A 704 12.21 5.63 -16.33
C ILE A 704 12.73 5.79 -14.90
N GLY A 705 14.06 5.83 -14.72
CA GLY A 705 14.70 6.05 -13.43
C GLY A 705 15.33 4.81 -12.80
N TYR A 706 15.07 3.63 -13.35
CA TYR A 706 15.53 2.36 -12.80
C TYR A 706 15.66 1.23 -13.84
N ASP A 707 16.50 0.24 -13.53
CA ASP A 707 16.71 -0.95 -14.35
C ASP A 707 15.72 -2.09 -14.04
N ALA A 708 15.83 -3.22 -14.74
CA ALA A 708 14.97 -4.39 -14.54
C ALA A 708 15.01 -4.99 -13.12
N THR A 709 16.04 -4.66 -12.32
CA THR A 709 16.19 -5.08 -10.93
C THR A 709 15.67 -4.04 -9.93
N GLY A 710 15.22 -2.88 -10.43
CA GLY A 710 14.76 -1.74 -9.62
C GLY A 710 15.91 -0.89 -9.08
N LYS A 711 17.14 -1.04 -9.62
CA LYS A 711 18.25 -0.18 -9.23
C LYS A 711 18.17 1.16 -9.95
N PRO A 712 18.38 2.29 -9.25
CA PRO A 712 18.38 3.60 -9.88
C PRO A 712 19.41 3.71 -11.00
N THR A 713 19.00 4.23 -12.16
CA THR A 713 19.87 4.46 -13.34
C THR A 713 20.48 5.86 -13.35
N GLY A 714 19.90 6.81 -12.60
CA GLY A 714 20.32 8.21 -12.58
C GLY A 714 19.81 9.03 -13.76
N ASN A 715 19.00 8.44 -14.64
CA ASN A 715 18.32 9.11 -15.75
C ASN A 715 16.83 8.76 -15.72
N ASN A 716 15.94 9.72 -15.96
CA ASN A 716 14.50 9.48 -16.00
C ASN A 716 13.85 10.34 -17.07
N GLU A 717 13.53 9.73 -18.21
CA GLU A 717 12.94 10.42 -19.35
C GLU A 717 11.50 10.87 -19.07
N LEU A 718 10.81 10.22 -18.11
CA LEU A 718 9.47 10.63 -17.69
C LEU A 718 9.45 12.06 -17.15
N ASP A 719 10.52 12.56 -16.54
CA ASP A 719 10.57 13.94 -16.05
C ASP A 719 10.56 14.97 -17.20
N VAL A 720 11.15 14.63 -18.35
CA VAL A 720 11.12 15.48 -19.56
C VAL A 720 9.77 15.35 -20.23
N ILE A 721 9.27 14.13 -20.41
CA ILE A 721 7.96 13.85 -21.02
C ILE A 721 6.85 14.52 -20.22
N THR A 722 6.91 14.50 -18.89
CA THR A 722 5.95 15.17 -17.99
C THR A 722 5.78 16.63 -18.37
N LYS A 723 6.88 17.38 -18.53
CA LYS A 723 6.84 18.83 -18.79
C LYS A 723 6.22 19.16 -20.14
N GLU A 724 6.53 18.38 -21.18
CA GLU A 724 5.98 18.62 -22.51
C GLU A 724 4.52 18.17 -22.62
N LEU A 725 4.17 17.04 -22.01
CA LEU A 725 2.80 16.56 -21.98
C LEU A 725 1.89 17.46 -21.13
N GLU A 726 2.38 17.99 -20.00
CA GLU A 726 1.63 18.95 -19.19
C GLU A 726 1.31 20.23 -19.98
N LYS A 727 2.28 20.77 -20.74
CA LYS A 727 2.05 21.91 -21.64
C LYS A 727 1.01 21.58 -22.72
N PHE A 728 1.11 20.39 -23.32
CA PHE A 728 0.17 19.94 -24.33
C PHE A 728 -1.26 19.84 -23.79
N ILE A 729 -1.47 19.19 -22.63
CA ILE A 729 -2.78 19.08 -22.00
C ILE A 729 -3.32 20.46 -21.59
N LYS A 730 -2.49 21.34 -21.03
CA LYS A 730 -2.88 22.74 -20.72
C LYS A 730 -3.26 23.56 -21.95
N GLY A 731 -2.79 23.21 -23.14
CA GLY A 731 -3.20 23.85 -24.39
C GLY A 731 -4.57 23.37 -24.91
N LEU A 732 -5.06 22.24 -24.42
CA LEU A 732 -6.32 21.61 -24.86
C LEU A 732 -7.50 21.86 -23.91
N VAL A 733 -7.21 22.11 -22.63
CA VAL A 733 -8.18 22.36 -21.55
C VAL A 733 -8.21 23.85 -21.23
#